data_AF-A0A2Z7B778-F1
#
_entry.id   AF-A0A2Z7B778-F1
#
_cell.length_a   1.000
_cell.length_b   1.000
_cell.length_c   1.000
_cell.angle_alpha   90.00
_cell.angle_beta   90.00
_cell.angle_gamma   90.00
#
_symmetry.space_group_name_H-M   'P 1'
#
loop_
_entity.id
_entity.type
_entity.pdbx_description
1 polymer ?
#
loop_
_entity_poly.entity_id
_entity_poly.type
_entity_poly.pdbx_seq_one_letter_code
_entity_poly.pdbx_strand_id
1 'polypeptide(L)'
;MGSTALENGQHLGGGYLQKFRLYETSSNFYMIGRDKNRTCWKVLKINRLEQSELIIIEDSTTYSEFDCYDLLRRIHEGNLSTGGLKFVTTCYGIVGFIKFLGPYYMLLITKRRRIGTICGHAVYAIEKSEMVPIPNATVQSNMAYSKNENSYSYHLMLSLQKNMSNHDTGKALYETMFVWNAFLTRGIRSQLKNSVWTIALLYGFFKQVELSISGRSFNLILIARRSRHYAGTRYLKRGVNEKGRVANDVETEQIVLEVALQGSPIQMSSVVQNRGSIPLYWSQETSRLNIKPDIILSRKDPKYEATKLHFGNLVKRYGNPVIILNLIKTREKKPRESTLRAEFAYAIDIINKELAPESRLKFLHWDLNKYSRIKGSSVLAYLVKVAVNALELTGFFCCQVFPSACVLQCSYNRNVNYAIEDLCNMIKDSDSLNEEDNINENGYVSGSHFVKPPSFQQGVLRTNCIDCLDRTNVAQYVYGLVALGRQLHAFGYTDVPTMDLDSPLANDLMKIYEAMGDTLALQYGGSAAHNKIFSERRGQWKAATQSQEFLRTLQRYYSNTYMDAEKQDAINVFLGYFQPQQGKAALWELDSDQHYDVGRRGSDFSEENARSIIKRSLSDGNILCDTNSPIDDANAENVDNSNKPLSRKTQSCDMGLSESTPEISTCGSEVSFSRQALA
;
A
#
# COMPACT_ATOMS: atom_id res chain seq x y z
N MET A 1 6.00 -5.91 -13.31
CA MET A 1 4.79 -5.18 -13.73
C MET A 1 5.07 -3.67 -13.59
N GLY A 2 4.06 -2.79 -13.54
CA GLY A 2 4.27 -1.36 -13.27
C GLY A 2 4.57 -1.11 -11.79
N SER A 3 5.83 -0.86 -11.45
CA SER A 3 6.37 -0.78 -10.09
C SER A 3 7.64 0.11 -10.10
N THR A 4 8.09 0.71 -8.97
CA THR A 4 8.84 2.00 -9.07
C THR A 4 9.85 2.35 -7.94
N ALA A 5 10.98 3.03 -8.25
CA ALA A 5 12.21 3.14 -7.39
C ALA A 5 13.25 4.24 -7.80
N LEU A 6 13.97 5.00 -6.95
CA LEU A 6 14.87 6.13 -7.37
C LEU A 6 16.42 5.90 -7.50
N GLU A 7 17.17 6.91 -8.01
CA GLU A 7 18.65 7.12 -7.90
C GLU A 7 19.00 8.52 -7.32
N ASN A 8 20.00 8.64 -6.45
CA ASN A 8 20.43 9.93 -5.86
C ASN A 8 21.59 10.63 -6.60
N GLY A 9 21.63 11.95 -6.43
CA GLY A 9 22.76 12.84 -6.72
C GLY A 9 23.76 12.96 -5.56
N GLN A 10 24.77 13.81 -5.76
CA GLN A 10 25.99 13.96 -4.96
C GLN A 10 25.82 14.07 -3.43
N HIS A 11 26.76 13.44 -2.71
CA HIS A 11 27.04 13.65 -1.29
C HIS A 11 28.56 13.76 -1.13
N LEU A 12 29.08 14.81 -0.49
CA LEU A 12 30.49 14.87 -0.09
C LEU A 12 30.63 14.26 1.31
N GLY A 13 31.37 13.15 1.41
CA GLY A 13 31.72 12.49 2.67
C GLY A 13 31.36 11.00 2.77
N GLY A 14 30.36 10.51 2.03
CA GLY A 14 29.94 9.11 2.05
C GLY A 14 29.34 8.63 0.73
N GLY A 15 30.04 7.76 0.01
CA GLY A 15 29.61 7.27 -1.30
C GLY A 15 28.45 6.26 -1.23
N TYR A 16 27.29 6.62 -1.78
CA TYR A 16 26.18 5.68 -1.97
C TYR A 16 26.51 4.66 -3.08
N LEU A 17 26.47 3.38 -2.73
CA LEU A 17 26.73 2.28 -3.67
C LEU A 17 25.56 2.12 -4.66
N GLN A 18 25.85 2.08 -5.97
CA GLN A 18 24.85 2.07 -7.05
C GLN A 18 24.95 0.87 -8.00
N LYS A 19 26.13 0.24 -8.10
CA LYS A 19 26.32 -1.00 -8.87
C LYS A 19 27.05 -2.01 -8.02
N PHE A 20 26.56 -3.24 -8.05
CA PHE A 20 27.05 -4.33 -7.22
C PHE A 20 27.42 -5.52 -8.12
N ARG A 21 28.53 -6.19 -7.85
CA ARG A 21 28.94 -7.43 -8.52
C ARG A 21 29.05 -8.54 -7.49
N LEU A 22 28.34 -9.64 -7.74
CA LEU A 22 28.44 -10.84 -6.93
C LEU A 22 29.49 -11.78 -7.52
N TYR A 23 30.43 -12.19 -6.68
CA TYR A 23 31.40 -13.24 -6.94
C TYR A 23 31.25 -14.37 -5.92
N GLU A 24 31.66 -15.58 -6.27
CA GLU A 24 31.61 -16.75 -5.40
C GLU A 24 32.96 -17.49 -5.31
N THR A 25 33.20 -18.08 -4.15
CA THR A 25 34.12 -19.21 -3.96
C THR A 25 33.35 -20.40 -3.37
N SER A 26 34.03 -21.52 -3.19
CA SER A 26 33.51 -22.72 -2.52
C SER A 26 32.92 -22.47 -1.12
N SER A 27 33.42 -21.45 -0.41
CA SER A 27 33.13 -21.17 1.00
C SER A 27 32.38 -19.87 1.26
N ASN A 28 32.46 -18.89 0.35
CA ASN A 28 31.94 -17.53 0.55
C ASN A 28 31.40 -16.91 -0.74
N PHE A 29 30.37 -16.06 -0.62
CA PHE A 29 30.06 -15.05 -1.62
C PHE A 29 30.74 -13.72 -1.24
N TYR A 30 31.15 -12.97 -2.26
CA TYR A 30 31.71 -11.62 -2.14
C TYR A 30 30.90 -10.67 -3.00
N MET A 31 30.15 -9.75 -2.38
CA MET A 31 29.42 -8.70 -3.06
C MET A 31 30.25 -7.42 -3.04
N ILE A 32 30.69 -6.99 -4.23
CA ILE A 32 31.49 -5.78 -4.44
C ILE A 32 30.55 -4.66 -4.84
N GLY A 33 30.28 -3.73 -3.93
CA GLY A 33 29.49 -2.54 -4.21
C GLY A 33 30.39 -1.36 -4.53
N ARG A 34 30.00 -0.55 -5.52
CA ARG A 34 30.68 0.71 -5.84
C ARG A 34 29.72 1.87 -6.06
N ASP A 35 30.21 3.09 -5.81
CA ASP A 35 29.47 4.33 -6.04
C ASP A 35 29.26 4.65 -7.53
N LYS A 36 28.64 5.81 -7.83
CA LYS A 36 28.39 6.28 -9.20
C LYS A 36 29.67 6.72 -9.92
N ASN A 37 30.47 7.52 -9.23
CA ASN A 37 31.59 8.30 -9.75
C ASN A 37 32.89 7.48 -9.84
N ARG A 38 32.91 6.25 -9.31
CA ARG A 38 34.10 5.40 -9.23
C ARG A 38 35.19 5.98 -8.32
N THR A 39 34.78 6.42 -7.13
CA THR A 39 35.67 6.90 -6.06
C THR A 39 35.64 6.01 -4.82
N CYS A 40 34.63 5.14 -4.66
CA CYS A 40 34.44 4.32 -3.47
C CYS A 40 33.96 2.91 -3.81
N TRP A 41 34.73 1.90 -3.41
CA TRP A 41 34.36 0.48 -3.41
C TRP A 41 34.29 -0.05 -1.99
N LYS A 42 33.31 -0.91 -1.75
CA LYS A 42 33.13 -1.67 -0.51
C LYS A 42 32.93 -3.14 -0.79
N VAL A 43 33.25 -3.96 0.20
CA VAL A 43 33.22 -5.42 0.11
C VAL A 43 32.30 -5.97 1.19
N LEU A 44 31.38 -6.86 0.80
CA LEU A 44 30.51 -7.59 1.71
C LEU A 44 30.74 -9.09 1.52
N LYS A 45 31.13 -9.78 2.59
CA LYS A 45 31.38 -11.22 2.64
C LYS A 45 30.17 -11.92 3.23
N ILE A 46 29.72 -13.01 2.60
CA ILE A 46 28.59 -13.83 3.05
C ILE A 46 29.05 -15.29 3.09
N ASN A 47 28.92 -15.94 4.24
CA ASN A 47 29.33 -17.34 4.43
C ASN A 47 28.41 -18.31 3.62
N ARG A 48 28.98 -19.37 3.03
CA ARG A 48 28.24 -20.43 2.28
C ARG A 48 28.38 -21.84 2.87
N LEU A 49 29.18 -22.00 3.92
CA LEU A 49 29.35 -23.27 4.63
C LEU A 49 28.22 -23.46 5.65
N GLU A 50 27.84 -22.37 6.33
CA GLU A 50 26.72 -22.37 7.26
C GLU A 50 25.37 -22.46 6.55
N GLN A 51 24.52 -23.38 7.01
CA GLN A 51 23.16 -23.60 6.50
C GLN A 51 22.09 -23.10 7.48
N SER A 52 22.40 -23.16 8.78
CA SER A 52 21.49 -22.82 9.87
C SER A 52 21.30 -21.32 10.05
N GLU A 53 22.39 -20.55 9.96
CA GLU A 53 22.42 -19.11 10.21
C GLU A 53 22.99 -18.32 9.03
N LEU A 54 22.59 -17.04 8.95
CA LEU A 54 23.02 -16.10 7.93
C LEU A 54 24.18 -15.25 8.46
N ILE A 55 25.43 -15.62 8.16
CA ILE A 55 26.61 -14.85 8.59
C ILE A 55 27.04 -13.90 7.46
N ILE A 56 26.96 -12.59 7.74
CA ILE A 56 27.33 -11.50 6.81
C ILE A 56 28.29 -10.54 7.52
N ILE A 57 29.38 -10.18 6.85
CA ILE A 57 30.41 -9.25 7.34
C ILE A 57 30.71 -8.21 6.26
N GLU A 58 30.59 -6.93 6.59
CA GLU A 58 31.08 -5.82 5.75
C GLU A 58 32.54 -5.53 6.10
N ASP A 59 33.40 -5.38 5.09
CA ASP A 59 34.76 -4.90 5.29
C ASP A 59 34.74 -3.40 5.64
N SER A 60 35.42 -3.02 6.72
CA SER A 60 35.54 -1.61 7.14
C SER A 60 36.36 -0.78 6.15
N THR A 61 37.17 -1.42 5.32
CA THR A 61 38.06 -0.77 4.35
C THR A 61 37.26 -0.21 3.18
N THR A 62 37.55 1.04 2.80
CA THR A 62 37.09 1.61 1.53
C THR A 62 38.22 1.52 0.52
N TYR A 63 37.95 0.88 -0.62
CA TYR A 63 38.95 0.55 -1.64
C TYR A 63 38.87 1.49 -2.85
N SER A 64 39.98 1.69 -3.57
CA SER A 64 39.97 2.21 -4.94
C SER A 64 39.64 1.12 -5.97
N GLU A 65 39.52 1.48 -7.26
CA GLU A 65 39.34 0.49 -8.34
C GLU A 65 40.52 -0.51 -8.42
N PHE A 66 41.74 -0.04 -8.13
CA PHE A 66 42.96 -0.85 -8.16
C PHE A 66 43.05 -1.79 -6.96
N ASP A 67 42.86 -1.28 -5.74
CA ASP A 67 42.94 -2.10 -4.52
C ASP A 67 41.83 -3.17 -4.51
N CYS A 68 40.64 -2.82 -5.00
CA CYS A 68 39.54 -3.77 -5.16
C CYS A 68 39.83 -4.83 -6.22
N TYR A 69 40.52 -4.48 -7.32
CA TYR A 69 40.95 -5.45 -8.32
C TYR A 69 42.00 -6.41 -7.74
N ASP A 70 43.01 -5.90 -7.05
CA ASP A 70 44.08 -6.73 -6.48
C ASP A 70 43.57 -7.60 -5.33
N LEU A 71 42.62 -7.13 -4.52
CA LEU A 71 41.91 -7.94 -3.53
C LEU A 71 41.19 -9.13 -4.19
N LEU A 72 40.42 -8.88 -5.26
CA LEU A 72 39.73 -9.95 -6.00
C LEU A 72 40.71 -10.94 -6.63
N ARG A 73 41.86 -10.47 -7.10
CA ARG A 73 42.97 -11.31 -7.62
C ARG A 73 43.54 -12.20 -6.52
N ARG A 74 43.91 -11.65 -5.35
CA ARG A 74 44.41 -12.42 -4.19
C ARG A 74 43.38 -13.45 -3.69
N ILE A 75 42.09 -13.10 -3.68
CA ILE A 75 41.01 -14.05 -3.34
C ILE A 75 40.91 -15.16 -4.38
N HIS A 76 41.05 -14.85 -5.68
CA HIS A 76 41.05 -15.86 -6.74
C HIS A 76 42.23 -16.83 -6.58
N GLU A 77 43.45 -16.30 -6.48
CA GLU A 77 44.70 -17.04 -6.29
C GLU A 77 44.62 -17.96 -5.06
N GLY A 78 44.22 -17.41 -3.91
CA GLY A 78 44.05 -18.17 -2.66
C GLY A 78 42.90 -19.20 -2.64
N ASN A 79 42.06 -19.26 -3.69
CA ASN A 79 40.97 -20.25 -3.80
C ASN A 79 41.13 -21.19 -5.00
N LEU A 80 42.24 -21.13 -5.76
CA LEU A 80 42.47 -21.92 -6.99
C LEU A 80 42.20 -23.43 -6.80
N SER A 81 42.64 -24.00 -5.67
CA SER A 81 42.42 -25.41 -5.30
C SER A 81 40.95 -25.82 -5.19
N THR A 82 40.02 -24.87 -5.07
CA THR A 82 38.57 -25.10 -5.04
C THR A 82 37.84 -24.48 -6.24
N GLY A 83 38.57 -24.18 -7.32
CA GLY A 83 38.05 -23.60 -8.56
C GLY A 83 38.08 -22.07 -8.62
N GLY A 84 38.83 -21.42 -7.73
CA GLY A 84 39.07 -19.97 -7.73
C GLY A 84 37.88 -19.11 -7.32
N LEU A 85 38.03 -17.81 -7.52
CA LEU A 85 36.92 -16.85 -7.44
C LEU A 85 36.21 -16.77 -8.80
N LYS A 86 34.90 -16.99 -8.82
CA LYS A 86 34.05 -16.95 -10.01
C LYS A 86 33.10 -15.76 -9.96
N PHE A 87 32.77 -15.18 -11.12
CA PHE A 87 31.74 -14.15 -11.23
C PHE A 87 30.35 -14.79 -11.37
N VAL A 88 29.37 -14.28 -10.63
CA VAL A 88 27.99 -14.82 -10.59
C VAL A 88 27.04 -13.92 -11.36
N THR A 89 26.89 -12.65 -10.94
CA THR A 89 25.95 -11.71 -11.56
C THR A 89 26.29 -10.26 -11.24
N THR A 90 25.78 -9.32 -12.04
CA THR A 90 25.75 -7.89 -11.70
C THR A 90 24.35 -7.52 -11.24
N CYS A 91 24.25 -6.84 -10.10
CA CYS A 91 22.98 -6.43 -9.54
C CYS A 91 22.99 -4.95 -9.10
N TYR A 92 21.79 -4.43 -8.82
CA TYR A 92 21.55 -3.06 -8.38
C TYR A 92 21.29 -2.95 -6.87
N GLY A 93 21.55 -4.05 -6.13
CA GLY A 93 21.49 -4.16 -4.68
C GLY A 93 20.61 -5.33 -4.20
N ILE A 94 20.56 -5.52 -2.88
CA ILE A 94 20.00 -6.70 -2.23
C ILE A 94 18.55 -6.44 -1.80
N VAL A 95 17.61 -7.23 -2.33
CA VAL A 95 16.19 -7.25 -1.90
C VAL A 95 16.05 -7.85 -0.50
N GLY A 96 16.99 -8.70 -0.09
CA GLY A 96 17.12 -9.23 1.26
C GLY A 96 17.31 -10.74 1.24
N PHE A 97 17.13 -11.35 2.40
CA PHE A 97 17.36 -12.77 2.62
C PHE A 97 16.09 -13.42 3.16
N ILE A 98 15.84 -14.66 2.74
CA ILE A 98 14.72 -15.47 3.23
C ILE A 98 15.21 -16.89 3.51
N LYS A 99 14.64 -17.53 4.54
CA LYS A 99 14.86 -18.95 4.85
C LYS A 99 13.52 -19.66 4.69
N PHE A 100 13.54 -20.81 4.04
CA PHE A 100 12.39 -21.71 3.96
C PHE A 100 12.60 -22.88 4.95
N LEU A 101 12.15 -24.10 4.63
CA LEU A 101 12.56 -25.29 5.38
C LEU A 101 14.03 -25.66 5.13
N GLY A 102 14.53 -25.36 3.93
CA GLY A 102 15.94 -25.48 3.57
C GLY A 102 16.78 -24.26 3.97
N PRO A 103 17.85 -23.94 3.21
CA PRO A 103 18.79 -22.92 3.60
C PRO A 103 18.30 -21.49 3.34
N TYR A 104 19.17 -20.51 3.60
CA TYR A 104 18.95 -19.13 3.18
C TYR A 104 19.10 -18.94 1.68
N TYR A 105 18.26 -18.06 1.13
CA TYR A 105 18.30 -17.56 -0.24
C TYR A 105 18.43 -16.03 -0.22
N MET A 106 19.31 -15.51 -1.08
CA MET A 106 19.55 -14.09 -1.29
C MET A 106 18.77 -13.61 -2.52
N LEU A 107 17.94 -12.57 -2.37
CA LEU A 107 17.18 -11.98 -3.47
C LEU A 107 17.90 -10.72 -3.99
N LEU A 108 18.07 -10.62 -5.31
CA LEU A 108 18.85 -9.57 -5.99
C LEU A 108 18.05 -8.90 -7.12
N ILE A 109 18.35 -7.63 -7.41
CA ILE A 109 17.85 -6.94 -8.61
C ILE A 109 18.89 -7.03 -9.73
N THR A 110 18.64 -7.78 -10.80
CA THR A 110 19.61 -7.90 -11.91
C THR A 110 19.26 -7.04 -13.14
N LYS A 111 18.02 -6.59 -13.30
CA LYS A 111 17.65 -5.60 -14.32
C LYS A 111 16.65 -4.56 -13.80
N ARG A 112 16.92 -3.27 -14.06
CA ARG A 112 16.01 -2.14 -13.80
C ARG A 112 15.93 -1.18 -15.01
N ARG A 113 14.80 -0.49 -15.22
CA ARG A 113 14.54 0.48 -16.31
C ARG A 113 14.04 1.80 -15.76
N ARG A 114 14.59 2.95 -16.19
CA ARG A 114 14.15 4.28 -15.72
C ARG A 114 12.71 4.59 -16.15
N ILE A 115 11.88 5.11 -15.24
CA ILE A 115 10.47 5.52 -15.46
C ILE A 115 10.10 6.89 -14.84
N GLY A 116 11.07 7.71 -14.43
CA GLY A 116 10.84 9.08 -13.97
C GLY A 116 12.05 9.81 -13.39
N THR A 117 11.79 10.94 -12.70
CA THR A 117 12.67 11.78 -11.88
C THR A 117 11.84 12.57 -10.85
N ILE A 118 12.19 12.56 -9.55
CA ILE A 118 11.66 13.48 -8.51
C ILE A 118 12.83 14.32 -7.98
N CYS A 119 12.72 15.64 -7.89
CA CYS A 119 13.74 16.49 -7.23
C CYS A 119 15.19 16.25 -7.73
N GLY A 120 15.37 15.95 -9.02
CA GLY A 120 16.68 15.58 -9.61
C GLY A 120 17.09 14.11 -9.43
N HIS A 121 16.50 13.39 -8.47
CA HIS A 121 16.68 11.95 -8.29
C HIS A 121 15.97 11.19 -9.43
N ALA A 122 16.64 10.28 -10.15
CA ALA A 122 16.00 9.47 -11.22
C ALA A 122 15.02 8.43 -10.63
N VAL A 123 14.13 7.80 -11.41
CA VAL A 123 13.16 6.76 -10.97
C VAL A 123 13.17 5.53 -11.91
N TYR A 124 12.88 4.29 -11.47
CA TYR A 124 13.04 2.98 -12.15
C TYR A 124 11.99 1.92 -11.80
N ALA A 125 11.68 1.01 -12.72
CA ALA A 125 11.11 -0.31 -12.43
C ALA A 125 12.21 -1.39 -12.30
N ILE A 126 12.03 -2.49 -11.53
CA ILE A 126 12.71 -3.76 -11.84
C ILE A 126 12.05 -4.36 -13.08
N GLU A 127 12.88 -5.05 -13.86
CA GLU A 127 12.44 -5.92 -14.94
C GLU A 127 12.90 -7.37 -14.75
N LYS A 128 13.96 -7.60 -13.95
CA LYS A 128 14.41 -8.93 -13.53
C LYS A 128 14.97 -8.90 -12.11
N SER A 129 14.45 -9.79 -11.27
CA SER A 129 15.03 -10.21 -10.00
C SER A 129 15.49 -11.66 -10.08
N GLU A 130 16.49 -12.01 -9.28
CA GLU A 130 17.05 -13.37 -9.16
C GLU A 130 17.12 -13.77 -7.70
N MET A 131 16.91 -15.06 -7.42
CA MET A 131 17.02 -15.67 -6.10
C MET A 131 18.20 -16.64 -6.14
N VAL A 132 19.21 -16.41 -5.30
CA VAL A 132 20.46 -17.17 -5.26
C VAL A 132 20.51 -17.96 -3.95
N PRO A 133 20.59 -19.31 -3.96
CA PRO A 133 20.83 -20.07 -2.75
C PRO A 133 22.18 -19.72 -2.13
N ILE A 134 22.26 -19.63 -0.80
CA ILE A 134 23.52 -19.31 -0.12
C ILE A 134 24.50 -20.49 -0.11
N PRO A 135 24.14 -21.70 0.36
CA PRO A 135 25.08 -22.81 0.41
C PRO A 135 25.56 -23.29 -0.96
N ASN A 136 26.61 -24.10 -0.93
CA ASN A 136 27.18 -24.73 -2.12
C ASN A 136 26.17 -25.73 -2.76
N ALA A 137 26.21 -25.86 -4.09
CA ALA A 137 25.24 -26.63 -4.87
C ALA A 137 25.28 -28.14 -4.62
N THR A 138 26.34 -28.64 -3.97
CA THR A 138 26.49 -30.05 -3.55
C THR A 138 25.51 -30.50 -2.46
N VAL A 139 24.64 -29.62 -1.95
CA VAL A 139 23.75 -29.90 -0.80
C VAL A 139 22.29 -29.48 -1.03
N GLN A 140 21.79 -29.48 -2.28
CA GLN A 140 20.40 -29.05 -2.57
C GLN A 140 19.62 -29.94 -3.53
N SER A 141 18.34 -30.13 -3.20
CA SER A 141 17.28 -30.63 -4.09
C SER A 141 16.54 -29.47 -4.76
N ASN A 142 16.01 -29.71 -5.96
CA ASN A 142 15.41 -28.65 -6.79
C ASN A 142 13.99 -28.26 -6.34
N MET A 143 13.68 -26.95 -6.38
CA MET A 143 12.32 -26.42 -6.31
C MET A 143 12.15 -25.21 -7.26
N ALA A 144 10.91 -24.95 -7.67
CA ALA A 144 10.58 -23.94 -8.70
C ALA A 144 10.31 -22.54 -8.12
N TYR A 145 10.48 -21.51 -8.96
CA TYR A 145 10.57 -20.10 -8.53
C TYR A 145 9.37 -19.24 -8.96
N SER A 146 9.00 -18.26 -8.11
CA SER A 146 8.12 -17.13 -8.47
C SER A 146 8.87 -15.78 -8.42
N LYS A 147 8.35 -14.74 -9.08
CA LYS A 147 9.00 -13.41 -9.25
C LYS A 147 8.21 -12.31 -8.54
N ASN A 148 8.88 -11.33 -7.91
CA ASN A 148 8.33 -10.00 -7.52
C ASN A 148 9.45 -8.95 -7.18
N GLU A 149 9.07 -7.73 -6.74
CA GLU A 149 9.57 -6.45 -7.33
C GLU A 149 9.74 -5.18 -6.40
N ASN A 150 10.85 -4.41 -6.59
CA ASN A 150 11.06 -2.90 -6.61
C ASN A 150 11.43 -1.94 -5.44
N SER A 151 12.65 -1.34 -5.44
CA SER A 151 13.14 -0.03 -4.86
C SER A 151 14.64 0.16 -5.28
N TYR A 152 15.56 1.10 -4.96
CA TYR A 152 15.80 2.24 -4.02
C TYR A 152 14.93 3.54 -4.27
N SER A 153 15.25 4.83 -3.97
CA SER A 153 16.35 5.54 -3.25
C SER A 153 15.84 6.78 -2.48
N TYR A 154 15.43 7.87 -3.16
CA TYR A 154 14.57 8.94 -2.59
C TYR A 154 13.43 8.24 -1.88
N HIS A 155 13.09 8.75 -0.70
CA HIS A 155 12.28 8.03 0.27
C HIS A 155 10.81 8.06 -0.12
N LEU A 156 10.47 7.35 -1.20
CA LEU A 156 9.12 7.15 -1.72
C LEU A 156 8.19 6.59 -0.66
N MET A 157 8.68 5.84 0.34
CA MET A 157 7.91 5.37 1.49
C MET A 157 7.37 6.51 2.39
N LEU A 158 7.75 7.75 2.12
CA LEU A 158 7.21 8.97 2.70
C LEU A 158 6.66 9.88 1.59
N SER A 159 5.77 10.80 1.94
CA SER A 159 5.35 11.88 1.05
C SER A 159 6.43 12.97 0.94
N LEU A 160 6.36 13.79 -0.11
CA LEU A 160 7.25 14.94 -0.33
C LEU A 160 7.28 15.86 0.89
N GLN A 161 6.12 16.17 1.48
CA GLN A 161 6.04 16.95 2.72
C GLN A 161 6.92 16.34 3.83
N LYS A 162 6.84 15.02 4.04
CA LYS A 162 7.64 14.35 5.08
C LYS A 162 9.12 14.28 4.72
N ASN A 163 9.47 14.10 3.46
CA ASN A 163 10.88 14.16 3.02
C ASN A 163 11.49 15.55 3.17
N MET A 164 10.67 16.61 3.14
CA MET A 164 11.08 17.99 3.40
C MET A 164 11.00 18.40 4.89
N SER A 165 10.38 17.58 5.77
CA SER A 165 10.09 17.94 7.17
C SER A 165 10.68 17.00 8.24
N ASN A 166 10.96 15.74 7.92
CA ASN A 166 11.44 14.74 8.88
C ASN A 166 12.95 14.52 8.74
N HIS A 167 13.63 14.36 9.88
CA HIS A 167 15.06 14.00 9.98
C HIS A 167 15.28 12.53 10.35
N ASP A 168 14.29 11.66 10.11
CA ASP A 168 14.33 10.24 10.49
C ASP A 168 15.41 9.47 9.72
N THR A 169 16.35 8.85 10.44
CA THR A 169 17.48 8.14 9.84
C THR A 169 17.10 6.76 9.28
N GLY A 170 17.99 6.20 8.45
CA GLY A 170 17.80 4.95 7.70
C GLY A 170 17.45 3.68 8.50
N LYS A 171 17.44 3.72 9.84
CA LYS A 171 16.84 2.63 10.64
C LYS A 171 15.31 2.69 10.58
N ALA A 172 14.72 3.80 11.02
CA ALA A 172 13.27 4.01 11.13
C ALA A 172 12.56 4.02 9.76
N LEU A 173 13.21 4.56 8.73
CA LEU A 173 12.64 4.68 7.37
C LEU A 173 12.20 3.34 6.75
N TYR A 174 12.86 2.22 7.09
CA TYR A 174 12.48 0.87 6.63
C TYR A 174 11.40 0.21 7.50
N GLU A 175 11.17 0.69 8.71
CA GLU A 175 10.13 0.16 9.59
C GLU A 175 8.74 0.70 9.19
N THR A 176 8.70 1.72 8.34
CA THR A 176 7.49 2.29 7.74
C THR A 176 6.56 1.22 7.13
N MET A 177 5.26 1.52 7.12
CA MET A 177 4.22 0.59 6.66
C MET A 177 4.24 0.31 5.15
N PHE A 178 5.06 1.03 4.37
CA PHE A 178 5.14 0.88 2.92
C PHE A 178 6.34 0.08 2.44
N VAL A 179 7.39 -0.13 3.26
CA VAL A 179 8.57 -0.91 2.86
C VAL A 179 8.29 -2.42 2.99
N TRP A 180 7.89 -3.04 1.88
CA TRP A 180 7.39 -4.42 1.83
C TRP A 180 8.43 -5.46 2.27
N ASN A 181 9.69 -5.31 1.86
CA ASN A 181 10.77 -6.24 2.22
C ASN A 181 11.47 -5.91 3.56
N ALA A 182 10.83 -5.13 4.44
CA ALA A 182 11.35 -4.83 5.78
C ALA A 182 11.69 -6.08 6.60
N PHE A 183 10.99 -7.20 6.35
CA PHE A 183 11.31 -8.51 6.93
C PHE A 183 12.61 -9.11 6.35
N LEU A 184 12.71 -9.26 5.03
CA LEU A 184 13.87 -9.87 4.35
C LEU A 184 15.18 -9.09 4.58
N THR A 185 15.09 -7.77 4.76
CA THR A 185 16.25 -6.91 5.02
C THR A 185 16.64 -6.82 6.49
N ARG A 186 15.83 -7.36 7.42
CA ARG A 186 16.03 -7.21 8.87
C ARG A 186 17.37 -7.78 9.34
N GLY A 187 17.74 -9.00 8.94
CA GLY A 187 18.94 -9.69 9.42
C GLY A 187 20.24 -8.96 9.08
N ILE A 188 20.47 -8.72 7.78
CA ILE A 188 21.62 -7.94 7.28
C ILE A 188 21.67 -6.54 7.90
N ARG A 189 20.54 -5.82 8.03
CA ARG A 189 20.51 -4.49 8.65
C ARG A 189 20.78 -4.51 10.16
N SER A 190 20.45 -5.59 10.87
CA SER A 190 20.81 -5.75 12.28
C SER A 190 22.29 -6.09 12.49
N GLN A 191 22.89 -6.89 11.60
CA GLN A 191 24.30 -7.27 11.67
C GLN A 191 25.22 -6.09 11.28
N LEU A 192 24.99 -5.49 10.11
CA LEU A 192 25.83 -4.42 9.58
C LEU A 192 25.55 -3.02 10.17
N LYS A 193 24.45 -2.89 10.93
CA LYS A 193 23.95 -1.62 11.51
C LYS A 193 23.70 -0.50 10.49
N ASN A 194 23.72 -0.80 9.19
CA ASN A 194 23.50 0.14 8.09
C ASN A 194 22.51 -0.42 7.06
N SER A 195 22.18 0.36 6.02
CA SER A 195 21.27 -0.04 4.94
C SER A 195 21.85 0.22 3.53
N VAL A 196 23.17 0.28 3.37
CA VAL A 196 23.85 0.68 2.11
C VAL A 196 23.78 -0.41 1.04
N TRP A 197 23.61 -1.66 1.46
CA TRP A 197 23.49 -2.85 0.60
C TRP A 197 22.05 -3.24 0.28
N THR A 198 21.12 -2.84 1.13
CA THR A 198 19.73 -3.33 1.18
C THR A 198 18.75 -2.34 0.60
N ILE A 199 17.80 -2.84 -0.17
CA ILE A 199 16.84 -2.02 -0.89
C ILE A 199 15.52 -1.89 -0.10
N ALA A 200 14.74 -0.81 -0.26
CA ALA A 200 13.51 -0.53 0.50
C ALA A 200 12.22 -0.75 -0.32
N LEU A 201 11.83 -2.01 -0.62
CA LEU A 201 10.84 -2.32 -1.66
C LEU A 201 9.45 -1.69 -1.45
N LEU A 202 8.82 -1.21 -2.52
CA LEU A 202 7.48 -0.60 -2.53
C LEU A 202 6.53 -1.29 -3.51
N TYR A 203 5.30 -1.49 -3.07
CA TYR A 203 4.22 -2.08 -3.87
C TYR A 203 3.10 -1.07 -4.09
N GLY A 204 2.64 -0.92 -5.34
CA GLY A 204 1.65 0.08 -5.72
C GLY A 204 1.84 0.58 -7.14
N PHE A 205 1.87 1.90 -7.35
CA PHE A 205 1.91 2.53 -8.68
C PHE A 205 2.75 3.81 -8.68
N PHE A 206 3.27 4.18 -9.84
CA PHE A 206 3.81 5.51 -10.12
C PHE A 206 3.58 5.84 -11.59
N LYS A 207 3.30 7.10 -11.89
CA LYS A 207 3.40 7.65 -13.24
C LYS A 207 3.83 9.11 -13.16
N GLN A 208 4.86 9.42 -13.93
CA GLN A 208 5.22 10.79 -14.27
C GLN A 208 4.79 11.09 -15.72
N VAL A 209 4.37 12.32 -15.93
CA VAL A 209 4.17 12.96 -17.22
C VAL A 209 4.64 14.41 -17.14
N GLU A 210 5.08 14.94 -18.27
CA GLU A 210 5.14 16.38 -18.47
C GLU A 210 3.80 16.81 -19.10
N LEU A 211 3.26 17.93 -18.63
CA LEU A 211 2.00 18.52 -19.09
C LEU A 211 2.23 20.03 -19.22
N SER A 212 1.45 20.70 -20.06
CA SER A 212 1.59 22.15 -20.27
C SER A 212 0.23 22.85 -20.30
N ILE A 213 0.26 24.13 -19.93
CA ILE A 213 -0.88 25.05 -20.02
C ILE A 213 -0.33 26.45 -20.32
N SER A 214 -0.96 27.15 -21.26
CA SER A 214 -0.53 28.49 -21.73
C SER A 214 0.96 28.59 -22.09
N GLY A 215 1.53 27.52 -22.66
CA GLY A 215 2.95 27.45 -23.05
C GLY A 215 3.94 27.10 -21.93
N ARG A 216 3.56 27.15 -20.65
CA ARG A 216 4.42 26.70 -19.53
C ARG A 216 4.26 25.20 -19.29
N SER A 217 5.36 24.46 -19.29
CA SER A 217 5.41 23.04 -18.86
C SER A 217 5.47 22.90 -17.34
N PHE A 218 4.96 21.79 -16.82
CA PHE A 218 5.15 21.30 -15.46
C PHE A 218 5.20 19.76 -15.44
N ASN A 219 5.84 19.18 -14.44
CA ASN A 219 5.86 17.74 -14.21
C ASN A 219 4.77 17.34 -13.21
N LEU A 220 3.83 16.50 -13.65
CA LEU A 220 2.85 15.84 -12.77
C LEU A 220 3.32 14.42 -12.45
N ILE A 221 3.33 14.08 -11.17
CA ILE A 221 3.73 12.76 -10.67
C ILE A 221 2.64 12.22 -9.76
N LEU A 222 2.00 11.12 -10.17
CA LEU A 222 1.04 10.38 -9.33
C LEU A 222 1.72 9.13 -8.77
N ILE A 223 1.69 8.97 -7.44
CA ILE A 223 2.28 7.84 -6.71
C ILE A 223 1.17 7.17 -5.90
N ALA A 224 1.17 5.84 -5.83
CA ALA A 224 0.30 5.10 -4.90
C ALA A 224 1.08 4.01 -4.18
N ARG A 225 0.88 3.90 -2.86
CA ARG A 225 1.68 3.08 -1.95
C ARG A 225 0.77 2.18 -1.13
N ARG A 226 0.85 0.86 -1.35
CA ARG A 226 0.06 -0.14 -0.62
C ARG A 226 0.77 -0.52 0.67
N SER A 227 0.05 -0.49 1.78
CA SER A 227 0.53 -0.96 3.08
C SER A 227 0.93 -2.44 3.03
N ARG A 228 2.02 -2.79 3.73
CA ARG A 228 2.41 -4.17 4.07
C ARG A 228 1.62 -4.72 5.27
N HIS A 229 1.06 -3.85 6.10
CA HIS A 229 0.27 -4.25 7.27
C HIS A 229 -1.14 -4.67 6.88
N TYR A 230 -1.55 -5.84 7.35
CA TYR A 230 -2.84 -6.49 7.01
C TYR A 230 -3.06 -6.58 5.48
N ALA A 231 -1.97 -6.78 4.76
CA ALA A 231 -1.96 -6.94 3.31
C ALA A 231 -2.48 -8.32 2.90
N GLY A 232 -3.23 -8.37 1.80
CA GLY A 232 -3.79 -9.62 1.31
C GLY A 232 -4.61 -9.48 0.04
N THR A 233 -5.22 -10.60 -0.34
CA THR A 233 -6.10 -10.75 -1.50
C THR A 233 -7.56 -10.42 -1.19
N ARG A 234 -8.39 -10.23 -2.22
CA ARG A 234 -9.64 -9.47 -2.14
C ARG A 234 -10.63 -9.96 -1.09
N TYR A 235 -10.71 -11.26 -0.87
CA TYR A 235 -11.67 -11.85 0.07
C TYR A 235 -11.01 -12.42 1.33
N LEU A 236 -9.73 -12.81 1.28
CA LEU A 236 -9.01 -13.37 2.43
C LEU A 236 -8.58 -12.32 3.46
N LYS A 237 -8.45 -11.03 3.09
CA LYS A 237 -8.22 -9.94 4.05
C LYS A 237 -9.13 -8.74 3.75
N ARG A 238 -10.01 -8.42 4.70
CA ARG A 238 -11.01 -7.34 4.66
C ARG A 238 -11.17 -6.74 6.05
N GLY A 239 -11.71 -5.53 6.14
CA GLY A 239 -11.92 -4.88 7.43
C GLY A 239 -10.63 -4.37 8.09
N VAL A 240 -10.62 -4.39 9.42
CA VAL A 240 -9.51 -3.99 10.30
C VAL A 240 -9.06 -5.17 11.17
N ASN A 241 -7.77 -5.21 11.50
CA ASN A 241 -7.26 -6.09 12.55
C ASN A 241 -7.15 -5.37 13.90
N GLU A 242 -6.91 -6.15 14.97
CA GLU A 242 -6.79 -5.69 16.36
C GLU A 242 -5.72 -4.60 16.59
N LYS A 243 -4.78 -4.42 15.65
CA LYS A 243 -3.71 -3.41 15.68
C LYS A 243 -4.09 -2.13 14.89
N GLY A 244 -5.36 -1.94 14.57
CA GLY A 244 -5.88 -0.79 13.84
C GLY A 244 -5.38 -0.71 12.39
N ARG A 245 -5.03 -1.84 11.76
CA ARG A 245 -4.55 -1.90 10.37
C ARG A 245 -5.66 -2.42 9.47
N VAL A 246 -6.05 -1.64 8.46
CA VAL A 246 -7.09 -2.04 7.50
C VAL A 246 -6.52 -2.76 6.29
N ALA A 247 -7.31 -3.67 5.74
CA ALA A 247 -6.97 -4.31 4.49
C ALA A 247 -6.93 -3.28 3.35
N ASN A 248 -6.01 -3.46 2.41
CA ASN A 248 -5.86 -2.59 1.24
C ASN A 248 -5.72 -1.08 1.58
N ASP A 249 -5.07 -0.73 2.70
CA ASP A 249 -4.65 0.65 3.00
C ASP A 249 -3.66 1.12 1.91
N VAL A 250 -4.04 2.18 1.19
CA VAL A 250 -3.27 2.81 0.12
C VAL A 250 -3.20 4.30 0.36
N GLU A 251 -1.99 4.82 0.33
CA GLU A 251 -1.73 6.26 0.26
C GLU A 251 -1.51 6.63 -1.21
N THR A 252 -2.24 7.61 -1.71
CA THR A 252 -2.09 8.18 -3.06
C THR A 252 -1.59 9.61 -2.92
N GLU A 253 -0.53 9.95 -3.63
CA GLU A 253 0.12 11.27 -3.60
C GLU A 253 0.22 11.84 -5.01
N GLN A 254 -0.21 13.09 -5.17
CA GLN A 254 -0.11 13.86 -6.40
C GLN A 254 0.89 15.00 -6.20
N ILE A 255 2.05 14.90 -6.84
CA ILE A 255 3.10 15.91 -6.83
C ILE A 255 3.04 16.71 -8.13
N VAL A 256 3.12 18.05 -8.02
CA VAL A 256 3.35 18.94 -9.16
C VAL A 256 4.68 19.66 -8.93
N LEU A 257 5.57 19.57 -9.91
CA LEU A 257 6.89 20.21 -9.92
C LEU A 257 6.97 21.16 -11.12
N GLU A 258 7.36 22.40 -10.88
CA GLU A 258 7.69 23.34 -11.96
C GLU A 258 8.91 22.87 -12.76
N VAL A 259 8.92 23.13 -14.08
CA VAL A 259 10.10 22.89 -14.91
C VAL A 259 11.02 24.10 -14.79
N ALA A 260 12.18 23.90 -14.15
CA ALA A 260 13.11 24.96 -13.85
C ALA A 260 13.68 25.64 -15.10
N LEU A 261 13.60 26.98 -15.14
CA LEU A 261 14.54 27.78 -15.90
C LEU A 261 15.86 27.87 -15.13
N GLN A 262 16.99 28.11 -15.81
CA GLN A 262 18.28 28.15 -15.13
C GLN A 262 18.35 29.31 -14.12
N GLY A 263 18.82 29.02 -12.91
CA GLY A 263 18.95 29.99 -11.81
C GLY A 263 17.68 30.21 -10.97
N SER A 264 16.47 30.04 -11.54
CA SER A 264 15.22 30.32 -10.81
C SER A 264 14.91 29.30 -9.70
N PRO A 265 14.38 29.73 -8.53
CA PRO A 265 13.90 28.82 -7.50
C PRO A 265 12.63 28.08 -7.95
N ILE A 266 12.62 26.75 -7.82
CA ILE A 266 11.58 25.86 -8.35
C ILE A 266 10.42 25.75 -7.37
N GLN A 267 9.18 25.89 -7.84
CA GLN A 267 8.00 25.60 -7.03
C GLN A 267 7.61 24.12 -7.05
N MET A 268 7.27 23.59 -5.87
CA MET A 268 6.99 22.17 -5.65
C MET A 268 5.78 22.01 -4.73
N SER A 269 4.81 21.18 -5.11
CA SER A 269 3.63 20.92 -4.29
C SER A 269 3.25 19.45 -4.26
N SER A 270 2.64 19.00 -3.17
CA SER A 270 2.17 17.62 -2.98
C SER A 270 0.82 17.61 -2.27
N VAL A 271 -0.08 16.75 -2.76
CA VAL A 271 -1.39 16.49 -2.15
C VAL A 271 -1.52 15.00 -1.89
N VAL A 272 -1.75 14.62 -0.64
CA VAL A 272 -1.91 13.24 -0.19
C VAL A 272 -3.38 12.93 0.12
N GLN A 273 -3.83 11.76 -0.30
CA GLN A 273 -5.17 11.21 -0.02
C GLN A 273 -5.07 9.73 0.32
N ASN A 274 -5.99 9.23 1.14
CA ASN A 274 -5.97 7.85 1.63
C ASN A 274 -7.15 7.04 1.06
N ARG A 275 -6.96 5.73 0.91
CA ARG A 275 -8.01 4.77 0.63
C ARG A 275 -7.76 3.50 1.43
N GLY A 276 -8.79 2.89 2.02
CA GLY A 276 -8.64 1.62 2.73
C GLY A 276 -9.94 0.86 2.85
N SER A 277 -9.90 -0.38 3.34
CA SER A 277 -11.12 -1.08 3.74
C SER A 277 -11.85 -0.31 4.85
N ILE A 278 -13.16 -0.53 4.97
CA ILE A 278 -13.95 0.05 6.07
C ILE A 278 -13.41 -0.53 7.38
N PRO A 279 -13.00 0.31 8.36
CA PRO A 279 -12.39 -0.16 9.59
C PRO A 279 -13.45 -0.72 10.55
N LEU A 280 -13.80 -1.98 10.33
CA LEU A 280 -14.67 -2.83 11.16
C LEU A 280 -14.17 -4.28 11.04
N TYR A 281 -14.58 -5.16 11.94
CA TYR A 281 -14.36 -6.60 11.79
C TYR A 281 -15.38 -7.19 10.80
N TRP A 282 -15.00 -7.35 9.53
CA TRP A 282 -15.87 -7.94 8.52
C TRP A 282 -15.13 -8.79 7.48
N SER A 283 -15.73 -9.93 7.15
CA SER A 283 -15.24 -10.91 6.18
C SER A 283 -16.23 -11.11 5.03
N GLN A 284 -15.80 -11.86 4.02
CA GLN A 284 -16.65 -12.30 2.90
C GLN A 284 -16.20 -13.69 2.45
N GLU A 285 -16.90 -14.73 2.90
CA GLU A 285 -16.54 -16.12 2.61
C GLU A 285 -16.85 -16.50 1.16
N THR A 286 -15.80 -16.81 0.39
CA THR A 286 -15.90 -17.27 -1.01
C THR A 286 -16.28 -18.74 -1.09
N SER A 287 -17.27 -19.07 -1.91
CA SER A 287 -17.55 -20.45 -2.33
C SER A 287 -17.57 -20.57 -3.85
N ARG A 288 -17.29 -21.77 -4.37
CA ARG A 288 -17.27 -22.09 -5.82
C ARG A 288 -18.64 -21.96 -6.52
N LEU A 289 -19.69 -21.58 -5.79
CA LEU A 289 -21.04 -21.36 -6.31
C LEU A 289 -21.53 -19.91 -6.14
N ASN A 290 -20.83 -19.06 -5.36
CA ASN A 290 -21.32 -17.73 -4.98
C ASN A 290 -20.43 -16.60 -5.55
N ILE A 291 -20.73 -16.19 -6.79
CA ILE A 291 -19.95 -15.22 -7.58
C ILE A 291 -19.73 -13.87 -6.88
N LYS A 292 -20.69 -13.42 -6.05
CA LYS A 292 -20.47 -12.32 -5.10
C LYS A 292 -20.91 -12.79 -3.71
N PRO A 293 -19.97 -13.10 -2.78
CA PRO A 293 -20.30 -13.51 -1.43
C PRO A 293 -21.07 -12.43 -0.65
N ASP A 294 -21.69 -12.84 0.45
CA ASP A 294 -22.33 -11.95 1.41
C ASP A 294 -21.29 -11.26 2.31
N ILE A 295 -21.70 -10.25 3.08
CA ILE A 295 -20.84 -9.52 4.03
C ILE A 295 -21.19 -10.00 5.44
N ILE A 296 -20.19 -10.50 6.15
CA ILE A 296 -20.33 -11.04 7.51
C ILE A 296 -19.64 -10.07 8.47
N LEU A 297 -20.33 -9.62 9.52
CA LEU A 297 -19.74 -8.84 10.62
C LEU A 297 -19.21 -9.82 11.67
N SER A 298 -17.87 -9.91 11.78
CA SER A 298 -17.21 -11.06 12.42
C SER A 298 -17.10 -10.93 13.95
N ARG A 299 -17.08 -9.71 14.49
CA ARG A 299 -17.08 -9.44 15.93
C ARG A 299 -17.85 -8.15 16.24
N LYS A 300 -18.73 -8.19 17.25
CA LYS A 300 -19.28 -6.99 17.88
C LYS A 300 -18.25 -6.46 18.88
N ASP A 301 -17.46 -5.48 18.46
CA ASP A 301 -16.62 -4.68 19.35
C ASP A 301 -17.46 -3.47 19.82
N PRO A 302 -18.01 -3.47 21.05
CA PRO A 302 -18.97 -2.44 21.48
C PRO A 302 -18.32 -1.06 21.70
N LYS A 303 -16.98 -0.99 21.75
CA LYS A 303 -16.23 0.25 21.87
C LYS A 303 -15.51 0.65 20.57
N TYR A 304 -15.48 -0.23 19.58
CA TYR A 304 -14.79 -0.05 18.30
C TYR A 304 -13.30 0.33 18.47
N GLU A 305 -12.59 -0.32 19.40
CA GLU A 305 -11.21 0.01 19.75
C GLU A 305 -10.24 -0.15 18.56
N ALA A 306 -10.41 -1.18 17.73
CA ALA A 306 -9.61 -1.32 16.51
C ALA A 306 -9.88 -0.19 15.50
N THR A 307 -11.10 0.35 15.49
CA THR A 307 -11.51 1.50 14.67
C THR A 307 -10.90 2.80 15.21
N LYS A 308 -10.92 3.01 16.54
CA LYS A 308 -10.23 4.11 17.24
C LYS A 308 -8.73 4.10 16.95
N LEU A 309 -8.08 2.95 17.13
CA LEU A 309 -6.66 2.75 16.81
C LEU A 309 -6.37 3.04 15.33
N HIS A 310 -7.28 2.69 14.42
CA HIS A 310 -7.11 2.99 13.00
C HIS A 310 -7.16 4.50 12.71
N PHE A 311 -8.17 5.21 13.22
CA PHE A 311 -8.28 6.66 13.01
C PHE A 311 -7.18 7.43 13.74
N GLY A 312 -6.81 7.03 14.95
CA GLY A 312 -5.62 7.54 15.65
C GLY A 312 -4.33 7.34 14.86
N ASN A 313 -4.20 6.26 14.08
CA ASN A 313 -3.07 6.09 13.16
C ASN A 313 -3.15 6.98 11.91
N LEU A 314 -4.34 7.39 11.45
CA LEU A 314 -4.49 8.38 10.38
C LEU A 314 -4.15 9.79 10.88
N VAL A 315 -4.64 10.19 12.06
CA VAL A 315 -4.27 11.48 12.68
C VAL A 315 -2.76 11.56 12.91
N LYS A 316 -2.13 10.51 13.45
CA LYS A 316 -0.65 10.43 13.59
C LYS A 316 0.10 10.37 12.25
N ARG A 317 -0.56 10.12 11.12
CA ARG A 317 0.04 10.13 9.78
C ARG A 317 -0.14 11.45 9.02
N TYR A 318 -1.27 12.13 9.21
CA TYR A 318 -1.70 13.22 8.32
C TYR A 318 -2.25 14.46 9.03
N GLY A 319 -2.39 14.42 10.36
CA GLY A 319 -3.01 15.47 11.18
C GLY A 319 -4.55 15.44 11.18
N ASN A 320 -5.15 16.57 11.56
CA ASN A 320 -6.59 16.81 11.62
C ASN A 320 -6.99 17.93 10.63
N PRO A 321 -8.13 17.82 9.94
CA PRO A 321 -9.18 16.82 10.12
C PRO A 321 -8.96 15.55 9.27
N VAL A 322 -9.46 14.42 9.78
CA VAL A 322 -9.69 13.21 8.97
C VAL A 322 -11.11 13.26 8.42
N ILE A 323 -11.23 13.36 7.10
CA ILE A 323 -12.51 13.42 6.38
C ILE A 323 -12.75 12.05 5.72
N ILE A 324 -13.92 11.44 5.94
CA ILE A 324 -14.21 10.06 5.52
C ILE A 324 -15.31 10.07 4.46
N LEU A 325 -14.93 9.90 3.19
CA LEU A 325 -15.86 9.77 2.07
C LEU A 325 -16.25 8.28 1.85
N ASN A 326 -17.51 7.99 2.09
CA ASN A 326 -18.03 6.64 2.26
C ASN A 326 -19.03 6.28 1.15
N LEU A 327 -18.52 5.75 0.03
CA LEU A 327 -19.22 5.59 -1.26
C LEU A 327 -20.09 4.32 -1.38
N ILE A 328 -20.60 3.85 -0.23
CA ILE A 328 -21.37 2.61 -0.08
C ILE A 328 -22.77 2.76 -0.70
N LYS A 329 -23.39 1.67 -1.18
CA LYS A 329 -24.81 1.71 -1.58
C LYS A 329 -25.76 1.78 -0.38
N THR A 330 -26.85 2.52 -0.57
CA THR A 330 -27.97 2.64 0.40
C THR A 330 -29.10 1.68 0.10
N ARG A 331 -29.39 1.43 -1.18
CA ARG A 331 -30.47 0.54 -1.65
C ARG A 331 -29.90 -0.56 -2.54
N GLU A 332 -30.02 -1.81 -2.10
CA GLU A 332 -29.64 -3.03 -2.84
C GLU A 332 -30.80 -4.05 -2.82
N LYS A 333 -30.86 -4.97 -3.80
CA LYS A 333 -31.85 -6.07 -3.81
C LYS A 333 -31.64 -7.09 -2.68
N LYS A 334 -30.38 -7.34 -2.29
CA LYS A 334 -30.00 -8.10 -1.10
C LYS A 334 -29.15 -7.17 -0.22
N PRO A 335 -29.50 -6.91 1.05
CA PRO A 335 -28.78 -5.96 1.89
C PRO A 335 -27.40 -6.51 2.26
N ARG A 336 -26.34 -5.98 1.62
CA ARG A 336 -24.94 -6.34 1.88
C ARG A 336 -24.15 -5.10 2.25
N GLU A 337 -24.04 -4.17 1.32
CA GLU A 337 -23.38 -2.88 1.51
C GLU A 337 -24.12 -2.02 2.56
N SER A 338 -25.45 -2.08 2.57
CA SER A 338 -26.31 -1.30 3.48
C SER A 338 -26.13 -1.61 4.97
N THR A 339 -25.78 -2.86 5.30
CA THR A 339 -25.57 -3.35 6.68
C THR A 339 -24.25 -2.81 7.24
N LEU A 340 -23.17 -3.02 6.49
CA LEU A 340 -21.83 -2.52 6.83
C LEU A 340 -21.79 -0.97 6.91
N ARG A 341 -22.60 -0.29 6.10
CA ARG A 341 -22.81 1.17 6.17
C ARG A 341 -23.44 1.60 7.50
N ALA A 342 -24.46 0.89 7.99
CA ALA A 342 -25.16 1.24 9.23
C ALA A 342 -24.25 1.06 10.44
N GLU A 343 -23.60 -0.12 10.53
CA GLU A 343 -22.60 -0.43 11.57
C GLU A 343 -21.48 0.61 11.60
N PHE A 344 -20.94 0.99 10.44
CA PHE A 344 -19.84 1.96 10.38
C PHE A 344 -20.26 3.39 10.74
N ALA A 345 -21.49 3.79 10.40
CA ALA A 345 -22.01 5.09 10.83
C ALA A 345 -22.18 5.17 12.36
N TYR A 346 -22.67 4.09 12.98
CA TYR A 346 -22.82 3.96 14.44
C TYR A 346 -21.46 3.96 15.16
N ALA A 347 -20.46 3.25 14.61
CA ALA A 347 -19.09 3.28 15.13
C ALA A 347 -18.49 4.69 15.14
N ILE A 348 -18.71 5.49 14.08
CA ILE A 348 -18.22 6.87 14.01
C ILE A 348 -18.97 7.80 14.99
N ASP A 349 -20.26 7.61 15.20
CA ASP A 349 -21.03 8.36 16.20
C ASP A 349 -20.51 8.12 17.63
N ILE A 350 -20.24 6.87 18.00
CA ILE A 350 -19.60 6.51 19.29
C ILE A 350 -18.23 7.17 19.43
N ILE A 351 -17.37 7.06 18.40
CA ILE A 351 -16.02 7.64 18.44
C ILE A 351 -16.08 9.18 18.53
N ASN A 352 -16.99 9.84 17.82
CA ASN A 352 -17.14 11.29 17.87
C ASN A 352 -17.74 11.83 19.18
N LYS A 353 -18.36 10.99 20.00
CA LYS A 353 -18.78 11.35 21.37
C LYS A 353 -17.60 11.42 22.34
N GLU A 354 -16.57 10.60 22.14
CA GLU A 354 -15.32 10.63 22.93
C GLU A 354 -14.34 11.72 22.47
N LEU A 355 -14.47 12.23 21.23
CA LEU A 355 -13.56 13.22 20.65
C LEU A 355 -14.03 14.67 20.85
N ALA A 356 -13.08 15.53 21.23
CA ALA A 356 -13.23 16.99 21.24
C ALA A 356 -13.65 17.53 19.85
N PRO A 357 -14.46 18.60 19.76
CA PRO A 357 -15.11 19.03 18.51
C PRO A 357 -14.18 19.19 17.30
N GLU A 358 -12.99 19.76 17.51
CA GLU A 358 -11.97 20.00 16.47
C GLU A 358 -11.37 18.69 15.91
N SER A 359 -11.27 17.66 16.74
CA SER A 359 -10.69 16.35 16.39
C SER A 359 -11.72 15.35 15.86
N ARG A 360 -13.01 15.73 15.74
CA ARG A 360 -14.06 14.82 15.27
C ARG A 360 -13.88 14.39 13.82
N LEU A 361 -14.13 13.12 13.58
CA LEU A 361 -14.06 12.49 12.27
C LEU A 361 -15.22 12.99 11.38
N LYS A 362 -14.87 13.68 10.28
CA LYS A 362 -15.85 14.31 9.38
C LYS A 362 -16.38 13.28 8.37
N PHE A 363 -17.43 12.54 8.76
CA PHE A 363 -18.01 11.46 7.97
C PHE A 363 -19.01 11.95 6.92
N LEU A 364 -18.75 11.63 5.65
CA LEU A 364 -19.56 11.99 4.50
C LEU A 364 -19.97 10.72 3.75
N HIS A 365 -21.27 10.45 3.65
CA HIS A 365 -21.79 9.25 2.99
C HIS A 365 -22.57 9.58 1.72
N TRP A 366 -22.29 8.86 0.63
CA TRP A 366 -22.91 9.11 -0.68
C TRP A 366 -23.09 7.85 -1.54
N ASP A 367 -24.31 7.63 -2.04
CA ASP A 367 -24.64 6.50 -2.93
C ASP A 367 -24.57 6.89 -4.40
N LEU A 368 -23.42 6.66 -5.03
CA LEU A 368 -23.18 6.95 -6.44
C LEU A 368 -24.19 6.26 -7.39
N ASN A 369 -24.72 5.09 -7.02
CA ASN A 369 -25.68 4.31 -7.85
C ASN A 369 -27.14 4.77 -7.68
N LYS A 370 -27.45 5.53 -6.62
CA LYS A 370 -28.71 6.28 -6.51
C LYS A 370 -28.68 7.51 -7.43
N TYR A 371 -27.62 8.31 -7.35
CA TYR A 371 -27.56 9.59 -8.05
C TYR A 371 -27.26 9.48 -9.56
N SER A 372 -26.57 8.43 -10.03
CA SER A 372 -26.39 8.18 -11.47
C SER A 372 -27.68 7.84 -12.24
N ARG A 373 -28.81 7.68 -11.54
CA ARG A 373 -30.14 7.41 -12.12
C ARG A 373 -31.06 8.64 -12.15
N ILE A 374 -30.64 9.75 -11.53
CA ILE A 374 -31.43 10.97 -11.44
C ILE A 374 -31.06 11.86 -12.63
N LYS A 375 -32.03 12.19 -13.49
CA LYS A 375 -31.82 13.10 -14.62
C LYS A 375 -31.36 14.47 -14.11
N GLY A 376 -30.36 15.07 -14.77
CA GLY A 376 -29.84 16.41 -14.46
C GLY A 376 -28.76 16.48 -13.38
N SER A 377 -28.61 15.49 -12.49
CA SER A 377 -27.57 15.54 -11.44
C SER A 377 -26.25 14.90 -11.88
N SER A 378 -25.25 15.72 -12.22
CA SER A 378 -23.89 15.23 -12.46
C SER A 378 -23.25 14.70 -11.16
N VAL A 379 -22.96 13.40 -11.15
CA VAL A 379 -22.25 12.73 -10.05
C VAL A 379 -20.86 13.33 -9.82
N LEU A 380 -20.18 13.75 -10.88
CA LEU A 380 -18.88 14.41 -10.82
C LEU A 380 -19.00 15.80 -10.15
N ALA A 381 -20.04 16.58 -10.48
CA ALA A 381 -20.23 17.91 -9.90
C ALA A 381 -20.45 17.88 -8.37
N TYR A 382 -21.09 16.84 -7.82
CA TYR A 382 -21.14 16.65 -6.36
C TYR A 382 -19.79 16.25 -5.78
N LEU A 383 -19.07 15.32 -6.43
CA LEU A 383 -17.73 14.93 -5.98
C LEU A 383 -16.75 16.10 -6.03
N VAL A 384 -16.89 17.05 -6.97
CA VAL A 384 -16.13 18.31 -7.01
C VAL A 384 -16.43 19.15 -5.77
N LYS A 385 -17.70 19.34 -5.38
CA LYS A 385 -18.05 20.08 -4.15
C LYS A 385 -17.47 19.42 -2.89
N VAL A 386 -17.51 18.08 -2.79
CA VAL A 386 -16.86 17.36 -1.67
C VAL A 386 -15.35 17.53 -1.70
N ALA A 387 -14.73 17.48 -2.88
CA ALA A 387 -13.29 17.63 -3.04
C ALA A 387 -12.79 19.04 -2.70
N VAL A 388 -13.51 20.09 -3.12
CA VAL A 388 -13.23 21.49 -2.76
C VAL A 388 -13.28 21.66 -1.25
N ASN A 389 -14.42 21.34 -0.63
CA ASN A 389 -14.60 21.47 0.82
C ASN A 389 -13.59 20.62 1.62
N ALA A 390 -13.19 19.45 1.10
CA ALA A 390 -12.18 18.62 1.76
C ALA A 390 -10.78 19.24 1.66
N LEU A 391 -10.37 19.68 0.47
CA LEU A 391 -9.04 20.24 0.24
C LEU A 391 -8.84 21.59 0.95
N GLU A 392 -9.88 22.41 1.04
CA GLU A 392 -9.89 23.65 1.82
C GLU A 392 -9.76 23.39 3.33
N LEU A 393 -10.26 22.24 3.81
CA LEU A 393 -10.13 21.82 5.21
C LEU A 393 -8.83 21.07 5.54
N THR A 394 -8.16 20.46 4.56
CA THR A 394 -6.90 19.72 4.79
C THR A 394 -5.65 20.48 4.37
N GLY A 395 -5.78 21.48 3.51
CA GLY A 395 -4.67 22.13 2.82
C GLY A 395 -3.94 21.18 1.85
N PHE A 396 -2.82 21.67 1.32
CA PHE A 396 -1.84 20.88 0.57
C PHE A 396 -0.41 21.39 0.84
N PHE A 397 0.58 20.55 0.58
CA PHE A 397 1.98 20.94 0.70
C PHE A 397 2.38 21.81 -0.50
N CYS A 398 3.02 22.95 -0.26
CA CYS A 398 3.61 23.78 -1.31
C CYS A 398 4.86 24.47 -0.75
N CYS A 399 5.99 24.37 -1.45
CA CYS A 399 7.22 25.06 -1.09
C CYS A 399 7.95 25.54 -2.36
N GLN A 400 8.96 26.38 -2.15
CA GLN A 400 9.80 26.94 -3.20
C GLN A 400 11.26 26.70 -2.82
N VAL A 401 12.03 26.04 -3.69
CA VAL A 401 13.38 25.53 -3.37
C VAL A 401 14.32 25.74 -4.56
N PHE A 402 15.54 26.24 -4.30
CA PHE A 402 16.55 26.38 -5.34
C PHE A 402 16.98 25.02 -5.92
N PRO A 403 17.31 24.92 -7.24
CA PRO A 403 17.62 23.64 -7.88
C PRO A 403 18.74 22.84 -7.19
N SER A 404 19.80 23.52 -6.74
CA SER A 404 20.92 22.94 -5.99
C SER A 404 20.52 22.51 -4.58
N ALA A 405 19.79 23.37 -3.86
CA ALA A 405 19.28 23.09 -2.53
C ALA A 405 18.32 21.89 -2.52
N CYS A 406 17.48 21.73 -3.55
CA CYS A 406 16.50 20.66 -3.63
C CYS A 406 17.13 19.25 -3.62
N VAL A 407 18.18 19.04 -4.43
CA VAL A 407 18.92 17.76 -4.49
C VAL A 407 19.65 17.48 -3.17
N LEU A 408 20.18 18.52 -2.52
CA LEU A 408 20.86 18.41 -1.23
C LEU A 408 19.87 18.16 -0.08
N GLN A 409 18.75 18.86 -0.02
CA GLN A 409 17.74 18.75 1.04
C GLN A 409 17.03 17.39 1.00
N CYS A 410 16.84 16.80 -0.18
CA CYS A 410 16.39 15.42 -0.35
C CYS A 410 17.49 14.36 -0.13
N SER A 411 18.71 14.75 0.25
CA SER A 411 19.86 13.85 0.44
C SER A 411 20.60 14.01 1.78
N TYR A 412 20.54 15.17 2.44
CA TYR A 412 21.53 15.60 3.44
C TYR A 412 20.89 15.94 4.80
N ASN A 413 21.49 15.44 5.88
CA ASN A 413 21.12 15.79 7.25
C ASN A 413 21.54 17.24 7.58
N ARG A 414 20.69 18.22 7.29
CA ARG A 414 20.74 19.56 7.90
C ARG A 414 19.41 19.87 8.57
N ASN A 415 19.47 20.49 9.74
CA ASN A 415 18.30 20.86 10.52
C ASN A 415 17.44 21.87 9.73
N VAL A 416 16.18 21.50 9.44
CA VAL A 416 15.25 22.37 8.72
C VAL A 416 14.92 23.62 9.53
N ASN A 417 14.85 23.53 10.86
CA ASN A 417 14.65 24.69 11.73
C ASN A 417 15.72 25.75 11.48
N TYR A 418 17.01 25.45 11.66
CA TYR A 418 18.09 26.42 11.41
C TYR A 418 18.09 26.96 9.98
N ALA A 419 17.84 26.14 8.95
CA ALA A 419 17.82 26.62 7.57
C ALA A 419 16.63 27.55 7.25
N ILE A 420 15.47 27.36 7.89
CA ILE A 420 14.32 28.26 7.76
C ILE A 420 14.46 29.48 8.70
N GLU A 421 15.04 29.30 9.88
CA GLU A 421 15.28 30.34 10.87
C GLU A 421 16.37 31.32 10.39
N ASP A 422 17.47 30.84 9.81
CA ASP A 422 18.47 31.66 9.10
C ASP A 422 17.81 32.46 7.96
N LEU A 423 16.95 31.82 7.15
CA LEU A 423 16.26 32.48 6.03
C LEU A 423 15.25 33.54 6.53
N CYS A 424 14.51 33.23 7.59
CA CYS A 424 13.58 34.19 8.22
C CYS A 424 14.28 35.29 9.00
N ASN A 425 15.50 35.06 9.50
CA ASN A 425 16.31 36.10 10.14
C ASN A 425 16.96 37.01 9.08
N MET A 426 17.45 36.47 7.95
CA MET A 426 17.86 37.30 6.82
C MET A 426 16.72 38.19 6.28
N ILE A 427 15.47 37.71 6.32
CA ILE A 427 14.29 38.52 5.97
C ILE A 427 14.06 39.64 7.00
N LYS A 428 14.14 39.36 8.30
CA LYS A 428 14.03 40.40 9.36
C LYS A 428 15.15 41.44 9.30
N ASP A 429 16.37 41.00 8.97
CA ASP A 429 17.51 41.91 8.81
C ASP A 429 17.29 42.83 7.59
N SER A 430 16.68 42.33 6.50
CA SER A 430 16.29 43.18 5.36
C SER A 430 15.12 44.14 5.67
N ASP A 431 14.22 43.79 6.59
CA ASP A 431 13.16 44.71 7.09
C ASP A 431 13.70 45.80 8.05
N SER A 432 15.01 45.80 8.35
CA SER A 432 15.65 46.71 9.32
C SER A 432 16.53 47.82 8.72
N LEU A 433 16.64 47.88 7.39
CA LEU A 433 17.33 48.95 6.66
C LEU A 433 16.32 49.86 5.97
N ASN A 434 16.42 51.17 6.24
CA ASN A 434 15.42 52.17 5.85
C ASN A 434 15.32 52.41 4.33
N GLU A 435 14.19 52.99 3.92
CA GLU A 435 13.92 53.47 2.56
C GLU A 435 14.88 54.60 2.12
N GLU A 436 15.94 54.27 1.35
CA GLU A 436 16.67 55.25 0.53
C GLU A 436 17.00 54.67 -0.87
N ASP A 437 16.30 55.17 -1.89
CA ASP A 437 16.44 54.78 -3.31
C ASP A 437 17.85 55.05 -3.87
N ASN A 438 18.71 54.04 -3.86
CA ASN A 438 20.01 54.09 -4.52
C ASN A 438 19.94 53.50 -5.94
N ILE A 439 19.44 54.31 -6.88
CA ILE A 439 19.50 54.03 -8.32
C ILE A 439 20.96 54.06 -8.76
N ASN A 440 21.52 52.89 -9.06
CA ASN A 440 22.89 52.75 -9.54
C ASN A 440 22.89 52.45 -11.05
N GLU A 441 23.58 53.28 -11.85
CA GLU A 441 23.55 53.22 -13.32
C GLU A 441 24.34 52.03 -13.88
N ASN A 442 23.84 50.79 -13.74
CA ASN A 442 24.31 49.63 -14.52
C ASN A 442 23.35 48.41 -14.57
N GLY A 443 22.08 48.65 -14.90
CA GLY A 443 21.21 47.69 -15.62
C GLY A 443 20.80 46.36 -14.94
N TYR A 444 21.35 46.00 -13.78
CA TYR A 444 21.01 44.78 -13.05
C TYR A 444 20.09 45.08 -11.86
N VAL A 445 18.80 44.78 -12.01
CA VAL A 445 17.87 44.72 -10.88
C VAL A 445 18.26 43.54 -10.00
N SER A 446 18.96 43.80 -8.89
CA SER A 446 19.28 42.81 -7.86
C SER A 446 18.04 42.54 -7.01
N GLY A 447 17.01 41.95 -7.64
CA GLY A 447 15.73 41.67 -6.99
C GLY A 447 15.91 40.66 -5.87
N SER A 448 15.66 41.08 -4.63
CA SER A 448 15.57 40.19 -3.48
C SER A 448 14.47 39.16 -3.72
N HIS A 449 14.85 37.92 -4.04
CA HIS A 449 13.92 36.85 -4.36
C HIS A 449 13.17 36.40 -3.09
N PHE A 450 12.08 37.09 -2.77
CA PHE A 450 11.13 36.73 -1.72
C PHE A 450 10.64 35.29 -1.91
N VAL A 451 11.20 34.37 -1.12
CA VAL A 451 10.79 32.96 -1.09
C VAL A 451 9.47 32.87 -0.33
N LYS A 452 8.41 32.38 -0.97
CA LYS A 452 7.12 32.19 -0.28
C LYS A 452 7.28 31.14 0.83
N PRO A 453 6.77 31.40 2.06
CA PRO A 453 6.87 30.44 3.15
C PRO A 453 6.12 29.13 2.81
N PRO A 454 6.62 27.97 3.25
CA PRO A 454 6.03 26.69 2.88
C PRO A 454 4.64 26.49 3.50
N SER A 455 3.66 26.08 2.70
CA SER A 455 2.38 25.58 3.17
C SER A 455 2.44 24.07 3.40
N PHE A 456 1.68 23.58 4.37
CA PHE A 456 1.65 22.18 4.77
C PHE A 456 0.23 21.62 4.69
N GLN A 457 0.10 20.38 4.24
CA GLN A 457 -1.13 19.61 4.43
C GLN A 457 -1.25 19.20 5.90
N GLN A 458 -2.39 19.50 6.51
CA GLN A 458 -2.66 19.28 7.94
C GLN A 458 -3.74 18.24 8.23
N GLY A 459 -4.46 17.75 7.20
CA GLY A 459 -5.46 16.68 7.34
C GLY A 459 -5.49 15.73 6.14
N VAL A 460 -6.47 14.83 6.05
CA VAL A 460 -6.60 13.90 4.91
C VAL A 460 -8.04 13.57 4.53
N LEU A 461 -8.30 13.52 3.22
CA LEU A 461 -9.48 12.84 2.67
C LEU A 461 -9.20 11.34 2.54
N ARG A 462 -9.97 10.53 3.26
CA ARG A 462 -10.03 9.07 3.13
C ARG A 462 -11.22 8.65 2.30
N THR A 463 -11.01 7.78 1.31
CA THR A 463 -12.08 7.04 0.63
C THR A 463 -12.22 5.61 1.17
N ASN A 464 -13.43 5.21 1.57
CA ASN A 464 -13.69 3.84 2.06
C ASN A 464 -13.96 2.87 0.89
N CYS A 465 -13.34 1.70 0.95
CA CYS A 465 -13.33 0.70 -0.13
C CYS A 465 -13.98 -0.63 0.31
N ILE A 466 -15.10 -0.99 -0.31
CA ILE A 466 -15.71 -2.34 -0.17
C ILE A 466 -15.23 -3.28 -1.27
N ASP A 467 -15.28 -2.83 -2.53
CA ASP A 467 -15.12 -3.67 -3.71
C ASP A 467 -14.03 -3.12 -4.65
N CYS A 468 -13.83 -3.79 -5.78
CA CYS A 468 -12.98 -3.33 -6.88
C CYS A 468 -13.22 -1.87 -7.28
N LEU A 469 -12.14 -1.21 -7.72
CA LEU A 469 -11.84 0.21 -7.44
C LEU A 469 -12.77 1.30 -8.00
N ASP A 470 -13.61 1.03 -9.00
CA ASP A 470 -14.36 2.04 -9.81
C ASP A 470 -14.78 3.30 -9.03
N ARG A 471 -15.72 3.13 -8.09
CA ARG A 471 -16.29 4.20 -7.25
C ARG A 471 -15.24 5.02 -6.52
N THR A 472 -14.27 4.35 -5.88
CA THR A 472 -13.23 5.05 -5.10
C THR A 472 -12.24 5.73 -6.03
N ASN A 473 -11.84 5.10 -7.13
CA ASN A 473 -10.87 5.66 -8.07
C ASN A 473 -11.39 6.91 -8.79
N VAL A 474 -12.69 6.96 -9.12
CA VAL A 474 -13.35 8.17 -9.64
C VAL A 474 -13.35 9.30 -8.60
N ALA A 475 -13.66 9.02 -7.33
CA ALA A 475 -13.61 10.03 -6.28
C ALA A 475 -12.18 10.53 -6.00
N GLN A 476 -11.19 9.64 -6.02
CA GLN A 476 -9.77 10.00 -5.89
C GLN A 476 -9.28 10.84 -7.08
N TYR A 477 -9.75 10.55 -8.30
CA TYR A 477 -9.49 11.37 -9.49
C TYR A 477 -10.09 12.77 -9.37
N VAL A 478 -11.35 12.89 -8.95
CA VAL A 478 -12.01 14.21 -8.80
C VAL A 478 -11.31 15.04 -7.70
N TYR A 479 -10.87 14.42 -6.61
CA TYR A 479 -10.03 15.08 -5.61
C TYR A 479 -8.68 15.54 -6.21
N GLY A 480 -8.03 14.67 -7.00
CA GLY A 480 -6.81 15.02 -7.73
C GLY A 480 -7.00 16.19 -8.71
N LEU A 481 -8.15 16.29 -9.38
CA LEU A 481 -8.44 17.37 -10.32
C LEU A 481 -8.61 18.72 -9.61
N VAL A 482 -9.39 18.75 -8.52
CA VAL A 482 -9.54 19.95 -7.69
C VAL A 482 -8.21 20.36 -7.07
N ALA A 483 -7.41 19.38 -6.64
CA ALA A 483 -6.04 19.62 -6.17
C ALA A 483 -5.14 20.22 -7.26
N LEU A 484 -5.18 19.69 -8.49
CA LEU A 484 -4.38 20.19 -9.60
C LEU A 484 -4.69 21.66 -9.92
N GLY A 485 -5.97 22.06 -9.90
CA GLY A 485 -6.37 23.46 -10.06
C GLY A 485 -5.79 24.39 -8.98
N ARG A 486 -5.84 23.97 -7.71
CA ARG A 486 -5.23 24.73 -6.60
C ARG A 486 -3.70 24.78 -6.68
N GLN A 487 -3.06 23.69 -7.10
CA GLN A 487 -1.60 23.62 -7.31
C GLN A 487 -1.14 24.55 -8.43
N LEU A 488 -1.82 24.55 -9.59
CA LEU A 488 -1.48 25.40 -10.74
C LEU A 488 -1.76 26.88 -10.47
N HIS A 489 -2.85 27.21 -9.75
CA HIS A 489 -3.12 28.56 -9.29
C HIS A 489 -2.05 29.06 -8.30
N ALA A 490 -1.62 28.23 -7.34
CA ALA A 490 -0.52 28.59 -6.43
C ALA A 490 0.80 28.88 -7.17
N PHE A 491 1.04 28.19 -8.29
CA PHE A 491 2.21 28.39 -9.16
C PHE A 491 2.03 29.51 -10.22
N GLY A 492 0.89 30.20 -10.24
CA GLY A 492 0.58 31.24 -11.24
C GLY A 492 0.50 30.73 -12.68
N TYR A 493 0.11 29.46 -12.89
CA TYR A 493 -0.20 28.91 -14.22
C TYR A 493 -1.66 29.18 -14.64
N THR A 494 -2.54 29.54 -13.70
CA THR A 494 -3.97 29.79 -13.91
C THR A 494 -4.52 30.82 -12.91
N ASP A 495 -5.20 31.86 -13.38
CA ASP A 495 -5.76 32.93 -12.54
C ASP A 495 -6.95 32.48 -11.67
N VAL A 496 -7.55 31.33 -11.99
CA VAL A 496 -8.72 30.77 -11.29
C VAL A 496 -8.35 29.40 -10.68
N PRO A 497 -8.64 29.15 -9.39
CA PRO A 497 -8.28 27.90 -8.71
C PRO A 497 -9.11 26.66 -9.10
N THR A 498 -10.07 26.80 -10.02
CA THR A 498 -10.98 25.73 -10.44
C THR A 498 -10.68 25.27 -11.86
N MET A 499 -10.39 23.99 -12.04
CA MET A 499 -10.32 23.38 -13.35
C MET A 499 -11.70 22.92 -13.82
N ASP A 500 -12.02 23.18 -15.09
CA ASP A 500 -13.14 22.52 -15.75
C ASP A 500 -12.90 21.02 -15.90
N LEU A 501 -13.98 20.26 -15.75
CA LEU A 501 -14.00 18.81 -15.93
C LEU A 501 -13.57 18.44 -17.34
N ASP A 502 -14.10 19.07 -18.38
CA ASP A 502 -13.94 18.58 -19.76
C ASP A 502 -12.71 19.18 -20.48
N SER A 503 -11.90 19.95 -19.75
CA SER A 503 -10.58 20.41 -20.16
C SER A 503 -9.63 19.25 -20.60
N PRO A 504 -8.69 19.49 -21.53
CA PRO A 504 -7.71 18.47 -21.96
C PRO A 504 -6.88 17.92 -20.79
N LEU A 505 -6.44 18.81 -19.90
CA LEU A 505 -5.62 18.46 -18.74
C LEU A 505 -6.37 17.57 -17.73
N ALA A 506 -7.68 17.79 -17.54
CA ALA A 506 -8.52 16.90 -16.74
C ALA A 506 -8.68 15.51 -17.38
N ASN A 507 -8.67 15.42 -18.71
CA ASN A 507 -8.68 14.15 -19.44
C ASN A 507 -7.34 13.40 -19.37
N ASP A 508 -6.20 14.08 -19.38
CA ASP A 508 -4.89 13.44 -19.17
C ASP A 508 -4.71 12.96 -17.73
N LEU A 509 -5.12 13.76 -16.75
CA LEU A 509 -5.20 13.35 -15.35
C LEU A 509 -6.07 12.09 -15.17
N MET A 510 -7.20 12.01 -15.89
CA MET A 510 -8.11 10.87 -15.86
C MET A 510 -7.44 9.58 -16.35
N LYS A 511 -6.66 9.63 -17.44
CA LYS A 511 -5.89 8.48 -17.96
C LYS A 511 -4.88 7.96 -16.93
N ILE A 512 -4.25 8.86 -16.18
CA ILE A 512 -3.24 8.52 -15.17
C ILE A 512 -3.89 7.87 -13.94
N TYR A 513 -5.00 8.44 -13.45
CA TYR A 513 -5.76 7.84 -12.35
C TYR A 513 -6.40 6.51 -12.76
N GLU A 514 -6.86 6.33 -14.00
CA GLU A 514 -7.32 5.02 -14.48
C GLU A 514 -6.21 3.97 -14.47
N ALA A 515 -5.02 4.30 -15.00
CA ALA A 515 -3.88 3.38 -14.99
C ALA A 515 -3.42 3.00 -13.57
N MET A 516 -3.50 3.96 -12.62
CA MET A 516 -3.33 3.68 -11.19
C MET A 516 -4.40 2.71 -10.68
N GLY A 517 -5.67 2.94 -11.05
CA GLY A 517 -6.81 2.10 -10.67
C GLY A 517 -6.68 0.66 -11.15
N ASP A 518 -6.39 0.45 -12.44
CA ASP A 518 -6.18 -0.87 -13.03
C ASP A 518 -4.99 -1.60 -12.37
N THR A 519 -3.89 -0.90 -12.11
CA THR A 519 -2.70 -1.47 -11.45
C THR A 519 -3.04 -1.94 -10.02
N LEU A 520 -3.70 -1.10 -9.22
CA LEU A 520 -4.02 -1.41 -7.83
C LEU A 520 -5.13 -2.48 -7.72
N ALA A 521 -6.06 -2.54 -8.68
CA ALA A 521 -7.04 -3.62 -8.78
C ALA A 521 -6.38 -4.96 -9.12
N LEU A 522 -5.40 -4.99 -10.03
CA LEU A 522 -4.68 -6.20 -10.42
C LEU A 522 -3.90 -6.77 -9.24
N GLN A 523 -3.24 -5.90 -8.48
CA GLN A 523 -2.52 -6.24 -7.26
C GLN A 523 -3.44 -6.77 -6.15
N TYR A 524 -4.69 -6.30 -6.03
CA TYR A 524 -5.62 -6.70 -4.96
C TYR A 524 -6.54 -7.89 -5.31
N GLY A 525 -6.99 -8.00 -6.55
CA GLY A 525 -7.99 -8.98 -7.00
C GLY A 525 -7.83 -9.41 -8.47
N GLY A 526 -6.58 -9.59 -8.92
CA GLY A 526 -6.23 -10.39 -10.09
C GLY A 526 -6.65 -9.87 -11.47
N SER A 527 -7.12 -8.62 -11.55
CA SER A 527 -7.74 -8.05 -12.76
C SER A 527 -7.63 -6.53 -12.79
N ALA A 528 -7.75 -5.93 -13.98
CA ALA A 528 -8.00 -4.50 -14.12
C ALA A 528 -9.23 -4.05 -13.31
N ALA A 529 -9.37 -2.75 -13.04
CA ALA A 529 -10.51 -2.19 -12.32
C ALA A 529 -11.79 -2.29 -13.17
N HIS A 530 -12.94 -2.05 -12.54
CA HIS A 530 -14.13 -1.66 -13.29
C HIS A 530 -13.99 -0.15 -13.57
N ASN A 531 -14.11 0.27 -14.83
CA ASN A 531 -13.82 1.64 -15.25
C ASN A 531 -15.04 2.30 -15.90
N LYS A 532 -16.25 1.85 -15.56
CA LYS A 532 -17.47 2.19 -16.28
C LYS A 532 -17.64 3.70 -16.49
N ILE A 533 -17.39 4.48 -15.44
CA ILE A 533 -17.53 5.95 -15.47
C ILE A 533 -16.49 6.61 -16.39
N PHE A 534 -15.25 6.09 -16.44
CA PHE A 534 -14.20 6.58 -17.34
C PHE A 534 -14.43 6.15 -18.81
N SER A 535 -15.05 4.98 -19.04
CA SER A 535 -15.46 4.53 -20.38
C SER A 535 -16.64 5.34 -20.91
N GLU A 536 -17.68 5.55 -20.09
CA GLU A 536 -18.84 6.41 -20.44
C GLU A 536 -18.39 7.83 -20.80
N ARG A 537 -17.45 8.40 -20.03
CA ARG A 537 -16.92 9.75 -20.27
C ARG A 537 -16.04 9.90 -21.51
N ARG A 538 -15.36 8.84 -21.94
CA ARG A 538 -14.63 8.81 -23.23
C ARG A 538 -15.54 8.54 -24.44
N GLY A 539 -16.85 8.47 -24.25
CA GLY A 539 -17.79 8.10 -25.32
C GLY A 539 -17.61 6.67 -25.83
N GLN A 540 -16.96 5.78 -25.06
CA GLN A 540 -16.72 4.40 -25.50
C GLN A 540 -18.05 3.66 -25.70
N TRP A 541 -18.11 2.86 -26.77
CA TRP A 541 -19.35 2.22 -27.19
C TRP A 541 -19.87 1.28 -26.09
N LYS A 542 -21.16 1.39 -25.75
CA LYS A 542 -21.73 0.79 -24.53
C LYS A 542 -21.60 -0.74 -24.51
N ALA A 543 -21.79 -1.41 -25.65
CA ALA A 543 -21.64 -2.86 -25.75
C ALA A 543 -20.17 -3.33 -25.58
N ALA A 544 -19.20 -2.58 -26.13
CA ALA A 544 -17.77 -2.87 -25.95
C ALA A 544 -17.31 -2.65 -24.51
N THR A 545 -17.87 -1.65 -23.83
CA THR A 545 -17.66 -1.45 -22.38
C THR A 545 -18.25 -2.64 -21.61
N GLN A 546 -19.48 -3.05 -21.92
CA GLN A 546 -20.16 -4.15 -21.23
C GLN A 546 -19.44 -5.51 -21.40
N SER A 547 -18.88 -5.82 -22.57
CA SER A 547 -18.12 -7.05 -22.78
C SER A 547 -16.77 -7.06 -22.05
N GLN A 548 -16.04 -5.94 -22.02
CA GLN A 548 -14.82 -5.80 -21.23
C GLN A 548 -15.09 -5.96 -19.72
N GLU A 549 -16.18 -5.37 -19.21
CA GLU A 549 -16.58 -5.47 -17.81
C GLU A 549 -17.02 -6.91 -17.42
N PHE A 550 -17.62 -7.66 -18.35
CA PHE A 550 -17.91 -9.09 -18.18
C PHE A 550 -16.62 -9.92 -18.12
N LEU A 551 -15.68 -9.72 -19.05
CA LEU A 551 -14.38 -10.42 -19.05
C LEU A 551 -13.57 -10.11 -17.77
N ARG A 552 -13.55 -8.85 -17.32
CA ARG A 552 -12.96 -8.44 -16.03
C ARG A 552 -13.63 -9.14 -14.84
N THR A 553 -14.92 -9.45 -14.92
CA THR A 553 -15.65 -10.19 -13.89
C THR A 553 -15.27 -11.68 -13.87
N LEU A 554 -15.12 -12.31 -15.05
CA LEU A 554 -14.64 -13.68 -15.17
C LEU A 554 -13.18 -13.84 -14.69
N GLN A 555 -12.29 -12.93 -15.08
CA GLN A 555 -10.90 -12.92 -14.60
C GLN A 555 -10.83 -12.88 -13.06
N ARG A 556 -11.65 -12.02 -12.43
CA ARG A 556 -11.76 -12.00 -10.97
C ARG A 556 -12.24 -13.32 -10.43
N TYR A 557 -13.34 -13.86 -10.95
CA TYR A 557 -13.89 -15.12 -10.47
C TYR A 557 -12.82 -16.23 -10.48
N TYR A 558 -12.07 -16.33 -11.57
CA TYR A 558 -10.92 -17.24 -11.68
C TYR A 558 -9.84 -16.95 -10.62
N SER A 559 -9.35 -15.72 -10.50
CA SER A 559 -8.33 -15.37 -9.49
C SER A 559 -8.78 -15.66 -8.05
N ASN A 560 -10.00 -15.24 -7.67
CA ASN A 560 -10.56 -15.46 -6.34
C ASN A 560 -10.71 -16.96 -6.01
N THR A 561 -10.96 -17.81 -7.01
CA THR A 561 -11.24 -19.24 -6.83
C THR A 561 -9.98 -20.11 -6.85
N TYR A 562 -8.95 -19.73 -7.61
CA TYR A 562 -7.79 -20.59 -7.88
C TYR A 562 -6.44 -19.98 -7.46
N MET A 563 -6.28 -18.66 -7.44
CA MET A 563 -4.95 -18.02 -7.32
C MET A 563 -4.79 -17.16 -6.06
N ASP A 564 -5.88 -16.63 -5.50
CA ASP A 564 -5.84 -15.68 -4.39
C ASP A 564 -5.43 -16.32 -3.05
N ALA A 565 -5.45 -17.66 -2.93
CA ALA A 565 -4.92 -18.42 -1.79
C ALA A 565 -3.39 -18.53 -1.85
N GLU A 566 -2.83 -19.16 -2.89
CA GLU A 566 -1.38 -19.27 -3.13
C GLU A 566 -0.68 -17.89 -3.07
N LYS A 567 -1.34 -16.86 -3.61
CA LYS A 567 -0.89 -15.47 -3.57
C LYS A 567 -0.92 -14.87 -2.17
N GLN A 568 -1.92 -15.21 -1.34
CA GLN A 568 -1.94 -14.82 0.07
C GLN A 568 -0.81 -15.49 0.84
N ASP A 569 -0.52 -16.77 0.56
CA ASP A 569 0.55 -17.52 1.21
C ASP A 569 1.93 -16.98 0.85
N ALA A 570 2.16 -16.67 -0.43
CA ALA A 570 3.35 -15.96 -0.87
C ALA A 570 3.51 -14.58 -0.19
N ILE A 571 2.42 -13.84 0.03
CA ILE A 571 2.42 -12.58 0.79
C ILE A 571 2.75 -12.82 2.28
N ASN A 572 2.19 -13.87 2.90
CA ASN A 572 2.40 -14.22 4.30
C ASN A 572 3.86 -14.57 4.58
N VAL A 573 4.49 -15.36 3.69
CA VAL A 573 5.91 -15.73 3.75
C VAL A 573 6.81 -14.54 3.48
N PHE A 574 6.54 -13.76 2.42
CA PHE A 574 7.35 -12.60 2.06
C PHE A 574 7.34 -11.51 3.15
N LEU A 575 6.21 -11.30 3.83
CA LEU A 575 6.08 -10.32 4.90
C LEU A 575 6.51 -10.86 6.28
N GLY A 576 6.88 -12.14 6.38
CA GLY A 576 7.33 -12.80 7.61
C GLY A 576 6.21 -13.09 8.62
N TYR A 577 4.94 -13.01 8.22
CA TYR A 577 3.80 -13.45 9.02
C TYR A 577 3.83 -14.97 9.21
N PHE A 578 4.22 -15.72 8.18
CA PHE A 578 4.60 -17.13 8.30
C PHE A 578 6.10 -17.30 8.07
N GLN A 579 6.73 -18.17 8.85
CA GLN A 579 8.12 -18.58 8.73
C GLN A 579 8.14 -20.11 8.83
N PRO A 580 8.51 -20.85 7.76
CA PRO A 580 8.50 -22.31 7.79
C PRO A 580 9.42 -22.87 8.89
N GLN A 581 8.95 -23.89 9.60
CA GLN A 581 9.70 -24.58 10.65
C GLN A 581 9.46 -26.09 10.53
N GLN A 582 10.53 -26.88 10.64
CA GLN A 582 10.45 -28.34 10.54
C GLN A 582 9.59 -28.90 11.70
N GLY A 583 8.72 -29.86 11.39
CA GLY A 583 7.79 -30.45 12.37
C GLY A 583 6.59 -29.59 12.76
N LYS A 584 6.38 -28.43 12.13
CA LYS A 584 5.13 -27.64 12.26
C LYS A 584 4.29 -27.74 10.99
N ALA A 585 2.98 -27.55 11.15
CA ALA A 585 2.01 -27.54 10.06
C ALA A 585 2.41 -26.57 8.94
N ALA A 586 2.15 -26.96 7.70
CA ALA A 586 2.42 -26.15 6.53
C ALA A 586 1.45 -24.95 6.44
N LEU A 587 1.80 -23.94 5.65
CA LEU A 587 1.01 -22.71 5.57
C LEU A 587 -0.42 -22.95 5.06
N TRP A 588 -0.58 -23.84 4.08
CA TRP A 588 -1.87 -24.25 3.50
C TRP A 588 -2.71 -25.16 4.43
N GLU A 589 -2.16 -25.59 5.58
CA GLU A 589 -2.87 -26.38 6.61
C GLU A 589 -3.42 -25.49 7.74
N LEU A 590 -3.03 -24.21 7.79
CA LEU A 590 -3.45 -23.24 8.81
C LEU A 590 -4.61 -22.39 8.29
N ASP A 591 -5.63 -22.13 9.13
CA ASP A 591 -6.66 -21.16 8.76
C ASP A 591 -6.08 -19.74 8.66
N SER A 592 -6.64 -18.95 7.74
CA SER A 592 -6.08 -17.67 7.29
C SER A 592 -5.83 -16.61 8.38
N ASP A 593 -6.45 -16.73 9.56
CA ASP A 593 -6.27 -15.83 10.70
C ASP A 593 -5.40 -16.42 11.82
N GLN A 594 -5.18 -17.74 11.88
CA GLN A 594 -4.26 -18.38 12.84
C GLN A 594 -2.80 -17.91 12.63
N HIS A 595 -2.47 -17.45 11.42
CA HIS A 595 -1.13 -16.99 11.04
C HIS A 595 -0.57 -15.85 11.91
N TYR A 596 -1.41 -15.09 12.64
CA TYR A 596 -0.92 -13.94 13.42
C TYR A 596 -0.22 -14.31 14.74
N ASP A 597 -0.48 -15.49 15.29
CA ASP A 597 0.03 -15.90 16.62
C ASP A 597 1.19 -16.90 16.56
N VAL A 598 1.26 -17.72 15.50
CA VAL A 598 2.32 -18.74 15.30
C VAL A 598 3.73 -18.12 15.36
N GLY A 599 3.89 -16.88 14.89
CA GLY A 599 5.16 -16.15 14.90
C GLY A 599 5.59 -15.56 16.26
N ARG A 600 4.85 -15.78 17.35
CA ARG A 600 5.12 -15.12 18.66
C ARG A 600 5.44 -16.06 19.84
N ARG A 601 5.24 -17.37 19.72
CA ARG A 601 5.64 -18.35 20.76
C ARG A 601 6.99 -18.99 20.44
N GLY A 602 8.04 -18.42 21.03
CA GLY A 602 9.34 -19.03 21.27
C GLY A 602 9.79 -18.57 22.67
N SER A 603 10.38 -19.48 23.45
CA SER A 603 10.54 -19.38 24.92
C SER A 603 9.26 -18.99 25.67
N ASP A 604 8.43 -19.99 25.99
CA ASP A 604 8.26 -20.44 27.38
C ASP A 604 7.38 -21.71 27.42
N PHE A 605 7.70 -22.64 28.33
CA PHE A 605 7.03 -23.94 28.48
C PHE A 605 6.17 -23.99 29.74
N SER A 606 4.86 -24.04 29.55
CA SER A 606 3.91 -24.73 30.44
C SER A 606 2.65 -25.06 29.65
N GLU A 607 2.03 -26.21 29.93
CA GLU A 607 0.83 -26.66 29.23
C GLU A 607 -0.43 -25.98 29.75
N GLU A 608 -1.38 -25.67 28.85
CA GLU A 608 -2.80 -25.79 29.20
C GLU A 608 -3.65 -26.06 27.94
N ASN A 609 -4.56 -27.03 28.02
CA ASN A 609 -5.28 -27.57 26.86
C ASN A 609 -6.60 -26.84 26.59
N ALA A 610 -6.59 -25.85 25.68
CA ALA A 610 -7.79 -25.19 25.18
C ALA A 610 -8.10 -25.59 23.71
N ARG A 611 -8.62 -26.81 23.50
CA ARG A 611 -9.05 -27.29 22.17
C ARG A 611 -10.33 -26.58 21.70
N SER A 612 -10.21 -25.46 20.98
CA SER A 612 -11.33 -24.82 20.28
C SER A 612 -11.73 -25.62 19.02
N ILE A 613 -12.52 -26.68 19.20
CA ILE A 613 -12.99 -27.52 18.08
C ILE A 613 -14.08 -26.79 17.30
N ILE A 614 -13.72 -26.24 16.14
CA ILE A 614 -14.69 -25.88 15.09
C ILE A 614 -14.57 -26.92 13.98
N LYS A 615 -15.45 -27.92 13.98
CA LYS A 615 -15.54 -28.89 12.88
C LYS A 615 -16.10 -28.19 11.64
N ARG A 616 -15.39 -28.33 10.50
CA ARG A 616 -16.07 -28.27 9.19
C ARG A 616 -16.96 -29.49 9.06
N SER A 617 -18.26 -29.28 8.89
CA SER A 617 -19.16 -30.35 8.43
C SER A 617 -18.88 -30.61 6.96
N LEU A 618 -18.30 -31.77 6.64
CA LEU A 618 -18.24 -32.26 5.26
C LEU A 618 -19.64 -32.73 4.84
N SER A 619 -20.10 -32.25 3.70
CA SER A 619 -21.31 -32.73 3.03
C SER A 619 -20.93 -33.27 1.65
N ASP A 620 -20.14 -34.36 1.65
CA ASP A 620 -19.80 -35.07 0.43
C ASP A 620 -21.03 -35.82 -0.08
N GLY A 621 -21.33 -35.63 -1.37
CA GLY A 621 -22.48 -36.28 -2.01
C GLY A 621 -22.15 -37.72 -2.40
N ASN A 622 -23.02 -38.66 -2.02
CA ASN A 622 -22.86 -40.08 -2.35
C ASN A 622 -22.66 -40.31 -3.85
N ILE A 623 -21.58 -41.01 -4.19
CA ILE A 623 -21.50 -41.83 -5.41
C ILE A 623 -21.16 -43.25 -4.94
N LEU A 624 -22.06 -44.18 -5.22
CA LEU A 624 -21.91 -45.61 -4.91
C LEU A 624 -20.93 -46.26 -5.90
N CYS A 625 -20.07 -47.13 -5.39
CA CYS A 625 -19.38 -48.16 -6.16
C CYS A 625 -19.15 -49.37 -5.24
N ASP A 626 -20.06 -50.34 -5.30
CA ASP A 626 -19.91 -51.62 -4.60
C ASP A 626 -18.90 -52.53 -5.32
N THR A 627 -17.96 -53.13 -4.57
CA THR A 627 -17.39 -54.45 -4.90
C THR A 627 -16.73 -55.12 -3.68
N ASN A 628 -17.48 -56.02 -3.06
CA ASN A 628 -17.07 -57.32 -2.49
C ASN A 628 -15.60 -57.49 -2.01
N SER A 629 -15.37 -57.40 -0.68
CA SER A 629 -15.17 -58.54 0.26
C SER A 629 -14.21 -59.72 -0.08
N PRO A 630 -13.79 -60.60 0.87
CA PRO A 630 -13.92 -60.60 2.36
C PRO A 630 -12.60 -61.04 3.11
N ILE A 631 -12.75 -61.43 4.39
CA ILE A 631 -12.02 -62.51 5.15
C ILE A 631 -11.05 -62.09 6.29
N ASP A 632 -11.14 -62.90 7.38
CA ASP A 632 -10.44 -63.00 8.68
C ASP A 632 -10.49 -61.79 9.66
N ASP A 633 -10.91 -61.89 10.94
CA ASP A 633 -10.78 -62.87 12.08
C ASP A 633 -9.59 -62.57 13.02
N ALA A 634 -9.69 -62.65 14.37
CA ALA A 634 -10.84 -62.84 15.28
C ALA A 634 -10.48 -62.47 16.76
N ASN A 635 -11.49 -62.48 17.65
CA ASN A 635 -11.45 -62.51 19.14
C ASN A 635 -11.03 -61.20 19.87
N ALA A 636 -11.72 -60.64 20.89
CA ALA A 636 -12.38 -61.16 22.12
C ALA A 636 -11.38 -61.35 23.31
N GLU A 637 -11.68 -61.13 24.61
CA GLU A 637 -12.89 -60.92 25.44
C GLU A 637 -12.62 -59.85 26.55
N ASN A 638 -13.53 -59.24 27.34
CA ASN A 638 -14.99 -58.97 27.26
C ASN A 638 -15.30 -57.53 27.83
N VAL A 639 -15.93 -57.15 28.97
CA VAL A 639 -16.60 -57.74 30.16
C VAL A 639 -17.64 -56.72 30.73
N ASP A 640 -18.83 -57.20 31.15
CA ASP A 640 -19.82 -56.73 32.16
C ASP A 640 -19.77 -55.35 32.90
N ASN A 641 -20.87 -54.71 33.33
CA ASN A 641 -22.34 -54.87 33.10
C ASN A 641 -23.14 -53.66 33.66
N SER A 642 -24.49 -53.76 33.61
CA SER A 642 -25.52 -53.15 34.47
C SER A 642 -26.33 -51.93 33.94
N ASN A 643 -27.51 -51.74 34.54
CA ASN A 643 -28.71 -51.14 33.93
C ASN A 643 -29.30 -50.00 34.81
N LYS A 644 -29.94 -48.99 34.16
CA LYS A 644 -31.31 -48.41 34.36
C LYS A 644 -32.02 -48.48 35.76
N PRO A 645 -33.11 -47.69 36.03
CA PRO A 645 -33.52 -46.34 35.55
C PRO A 645 -34.36 -45.50 36.59
N LEU A 646 -35.07 -44.45 36.09
CA LEU A 646 -36.44 -43.98 36.45
C LEU A 646 -36.74 -42.90 37.53
N SER A 647 -37.34 -41.80 37.04
CA SER A 647 -38.42 -40.99 37.66
C SER A 647 -38.05 -39.96 38.77
N ARG A 648 -38.88 -38.97 39.18
CA ARG A 648 -40.35 -38.79 39.04
C ARG A 648 -40.81 -37.31 39.32
N LYS A 649 -41.87 -36.82 38.65
CA LYS A 649 -42.93 -35.85 39.14
C LYS A 649 -42.51 -34.38 39.53
N THR A 650 -43.36 -33.32 39.50
CA THR A 650 -44.70 -33.00 38.90
C THR A 650 -44.93 -31.47 38.78
N GLN A 651 -45.89 -31.04 37.95
CA GLN A 651 -46.67 -29.76 38.00
C GLN A 651 -45.91 -28.42 37.78
N SER A 652 -46.53 -27.33 37.29
CA SER A 652 -47.94 -27.06 36.96
C SER A 652 -48.14 -26.28 35.63
N CYS A 653 -49.41 -26.14 35.23
CA CYS A 653 -49.98 -25.33 34.13
C CYS A 653 -49.55 -23.83 34.16
N ASP A 654 -49.69 -23.03 33.09
CA ASP A 654 -50.88 -22.96 32.20
C ASP A 654 -50.69 -22.70 30.70
N MET A 655 -51.79 -22.85 29.95
CA MET A 655 -51.88 -22.87 28.48
C MET A 655 -52.58 -21.63 27.87
N GLY A 656 -52.29 -21.35 26.59
CA GLY A 656 -52.97 -20.29 25.83
C GLY A 656 -52.71 -20.37 24.33
N LEU A 657 -53.54 -21.14 23.61
CA LEU A 657 -53.57 -21.20 22.14
C LEU A 657 -54.79 -20.42 21.60
N SER A 658 -54.63 -19.68 20.49
CA SER A 658 -55.54 -19.73 19.34
C SER A 658 -55.05 -18.85 18.17
N GLU A 659 -55.65 -19.05 17.00
CA GLU A 659 -55.30 -18.42 15.72
C GLU A 659 -56.14 -17.16 15.41
N SER A 660 -55.78 -16.51 14.29
CA SER A 660 -56.67 -15.93 13.25
C SER A 660 -56.53 -14.43 12.93
N THR A 661 -56.47 -14.17 11.61
CA THR A 661 -56.77 -12.91 10.91
C THR A 661 -58.26 -12.85 10.54
N PRO A 662 -58.87 -11.65 10.40
CA PRO A 662 -58.99 -11.05 9.06
C PRO A 662 -58.85 -9.51 9.04
N GLU A 663 -59.49 -8.82 8.09
CA GLU A 663 -59.12 -7.51 7.53
C GLU A 663 -60.10 -6.33 7.83
N ILE A 664 -59.80 -5.16 7.22
CA ILE A 664 -60.68 -4.03 6.81
C ILE A 664 -60.68 -2.72 7.65
N SER A 665 -60.73 -1.61 6.90
CA SER A 665 -60.98 -0.19 7.24
C SER A 665 -59.73 0.69 7.45
N THR A 666 -59.34 1.69 6.64
CA THR A 666 -59.95 2.59 5.61
C THR A 666 -60.60 3.90 6.09
N CYS A 667 -59.77 4.91 6.39
CA CYS A 667 -60.05 6.33 6.13
C CYS A 667 -58.72 7.12 6.09
N GLY A 668 -58.50 8.16 5.27
CA GLY A 668 -59.32 8.66 4.15
C GLY A 668 -59.23 10.19 3.99
N SER A 669 -58.28 10.69 3.18
CA SER A 669 -58.26 12.09 2.75
C SER A 669 -57.37 12.29 1.51
N GLU A 670 -57.95 12.19 0.31
CA GLU A 670 -57.32 12.69 -0.91
C GLU A 670 -57.54 14.20 -1.05
N VAL A 671 -56.60 14.90 -1.68
CA VAL A 671 -56.95 16.00 -2.60
C VAL A 671 -56.12 15.80 -3.86
N SER A 672 -56.80 15.62 -4.99
CA SER A 672 -56.17 15.43 -6.30
C SER A 672 -56.54 16.57 -7.23
N PHE A 673 -55.62 16.95 -8.11
CA PHE A 673 -55.95 17.65 -9.35
C PHE A 673 -55.18 17.01 -10.50
N SER A 674 -55.83 16.96 -11.65
CA SER A 674 -55.40 16.17 -12.81
C SER A 674 -55.68 16.92 -14.11
N ARG A 675 -55.29 16.31 -15.24
CA ARG A 675 -55.28 16.84 -16.62
C ARG A 675 -54.07 17.78 -16.90
N GLN A 676 -53.60 17.89 -18.13
CA GLN A 676 -54.09 17.31 -19.39
C GLN A 676 -52.93 16.88 -20.29
N ALA A 677 -53.20 16.02 -21.27
CA ALA A 677 -52.27 15.69 -22.36
C ALA A 677 -52.86 16.17 -23.69
N LEU A 678 -52.01 16.69 -24.58
CA LEU A 678 -52.08 16.66 -26.05
C LEU A 678 -50.93 17.51 -26.65
N ALA A 679 -50.59 17.22 -27.91
CA ALA A 679 -49.43 17.71 -28.67
C ALA A 679 -48.05 17.21 -28.16
#